data_AF-A0A2D5W7G3-F1
#
_entry.id   AF-A0A2D5W7G3-F1
#
_cell.length_a   1.000
_cell.length_b   1.000
_cell.length_c   1.000
_cell.angle_alpha   90.00
_cell.angle_beta   90.00
_cell.angle_gamma   90.00
#
_symmetry.space_group_name_H-M   'P 1'
#
loop_
_entity.id
_entity.type
_entity.pdbx_description
1 polymer ?
#
loop_
_entity_poly.entity_id
_entity_poly.type
_entity_poly.pdbx_seq_one_letter_code
_entity_poly.pdbx_strand_id
1 'polypeptide(L)'
;MILPLAAQQAAEETLGPALRQSWSLVDLPPAWVIVLLVLPTVVLLSWLGYRHQGISPRWRLVLGSLRAAAVLLLLTVLARPVLVEHREEVEAPQVLLALDNSASMGRRDTYPRAVQADLERLLGRPADQLTRAELAQAALTQALLPILAERGYSHGAFAFSNGLTPIANFAPLSDSPSADSEQGAAAGQPPPAAARPPALGNATHIGDALTRLAQVRRGQHVTDVVLVSGGRNTGGRDVLRAARALGSAGITLSTVLVGDLRRERNTSIELIEAPPQILEGDEIAVTLRVRGTGFDGAATNGGGRGRVILEELSTTAAQDEALPLSEASVALTEAGERLLLVAPPALSGGGALAESKSSLRRFRARLLPAPGESLLDDNSVEFAVRITREQVRVLYVDGYPRWEYRYLKNLLLRSDARLASQCYLLSATVDFIQESSDGLPPLTRVPTERRELLDSYDVIILGDVNPYAISPDPARGEAFVASLVEFVEGGGGLLTIAGEYDMPRAVTGSIFASLLPVDLDSSGALAFEGDTTTEFRPLLENPAAPHSIVRLHQDAATNQRLWESEGGLRGFYWYAPVVRARPGAEVLLRHPNHTGNYGRRPLLVTGYHPAGRTLFLAVDSTWRWRYRFNDRYHDRFWRNAIRWLALGRLRGGDRRYQLESLRSTWELGGRMTLEARVLDEDYRPSTRQAIGLRVSAPDGTTHQESLELQANRAGLYRLSLAADRPGLWSASIEEGGQSRVRTEFTVELPSRETADPTPDPELMAAAAALTGGVSLALPDLAGLMAQFPGDEELRKPISSRVHDAWDRWATLLLCIVLLAAEWILRKRLELV
;
A
#
# COMPACT_ATOMS: atom_id res chain seq x y z
N MET A 1 -27.06 72.81 20.37
CA MET A 1 -28.49 72.46 20.17
C MET A 1 -28.52 71.25 19.25
N ILE A 2 -28.91 70.10 19.80
CA ILE A 2 -28.85 68.78 19.16
C ILE A 2 -30.08 68.65 18.25
N LEU A 3 -29.87 68.47 16.94
CA LEU A 3 -30.92 68.04 16.01
C LEU A 3 -30.86 66.50 15.87
N PRO A 4 -32.00 65.83 15.70
CA PRO A 4 -32.15 64.41 15.97
C PRO A 4 -31.63 63.52 14.82
N LEU A 5 -31.16 62.33 15.20
CA LEU A 5 -30.64 61.24 14.36
C LEU A 5 -31.61 60.71 13.27
N ALA A 6 -32.81 61.26 13.13
CA ALA A 6 -33.90 60.63 12.38
C ALA A 6 -33.99 61.01 10.88
N ALA A 7 -33.15 61.92 10.38
CA ALA A 7 -33.16 62.34 8.96
C ALA A 7 -32.08 61.66 8.10
N GLN A 8 -31.24 60.78 8.67
CA GLN A 8 -30.16 60.10 7.95
C GLN A 8 -30.54 58.73 7.38
N GLN A 9 -31.75 58.22 7.62
CA GLN A 9 -32.14 56.84 7.25
C GLN A 9 -33.01 56.71 5.99
N ALA A 10 -33.21 57.77 5.19
CA ALA A 10 -34.14 57.72 4.05
C ALA A 10 -33.49 57.66 2.66
N ALA A 11 -32.24 57.18 2.55
CA ALA A 11 -31.59 57.02 1.24
C ALA A 11 -30.63 55.81 1.25
N GLU A 12 -31.16 54.62 1.49
CA GLU A 12 -30.46 53.36 1.22
C GLU A 12 -31.30 52.55 0.23
N GLU A 13 -31.15 52.89 -1.05
CA GLU A 13 -31.57 52.00 -2.14
C GLU A 13 -30.51 51.98 -3.24
N THR A 14 -29.79 50.85 -3.26
CA THR A 14 -29.09 50.23 -4.40
C THR A 14 -27.88 50.92 -5.07
N LEU A 15 -26.80 50.13 -5.17
CA LEU A 15 -25.68 50.14 -6.12
C LEU A 15 -24.47 51.08 -5.89
N GLY A 16 -23.35 50.46 -5.51
CA GLY A 16 -21.98 50.96 -5.69
C GLY A 16 -21.14 50.99 -4.40
N PRO A 17 -19.80 50.87 -4.47
CA PRO A 17 -18.93 51.03 -3.29
C PRO A 17 -19.26 52.37 -2.64
N ALA A 18 -19.73 52.33 -1.40
CA ALA A 18 -20.24 53.50 -0.70
C ALA A 18 -19.08 54.48 -0.47
N LEU A 19 -18.91 55.40 -1.41
CA LEU A 19 -18.00 56.53 -1.29
C LEU A 19 -18.58 57.50 -0.27
N ARG A 20 -18.19 57.34 0.99
CA ARG A 20 -18.51 58.32 2.03
C ARG A 20 -17.45 59.41 2.00
N GLN A 21 -17.84 60.58 1.47
CA GLN A 21 -17.04 61.79 1.53
C GLN A 21 -17.42 62.58 2.77
N SER A 22 -16.44 62.86 3.64
CA SER A 22 -16.64 63.74 4.78
C SER A 22 -15.63 64.88 4.77
N TRP A 23 -16.12 66.09 5.05
CA TRP A 23 -15.26 67.25 5.25
C TRP A 23 -14.74 67.25 6.68
N SER A 24 -13.42 67.32 6.84
CA SER A 24 -12.78 67.47 8.14
C SER A 24 -11.88 68.70 8.13
N LEU A 25 -11.91 69.45 9.23
CA LEU A 25 -11.01 70.58 9.47
C LEU A 25 -9.99 70.10 10.49
N VAL A 26 -8.82 69.67 10.01
CA VAL A 26 -7.85 68.90 10.81
C VAL A 26 -7.34 69.68 12.00
N ASP A 27 -7.11 70.98 11.82
CA ASP A 27 -6.46 71.85 12.80
C ASP A 27 -7.43 72.90 13.38
N LEU A 28 -8.74 72.60 13.40
CA LEU A 28 -9.74 73.55 13.89
C LEU A 28 -9.63 73.73 15.42
N PRO A 29 -9.44 74.96 15.94
CA PRO A 29 -9.54 75.22 17.37
C PRO A 29 -10.96 74.88 17.88
N PRO A 30 -11.12 74.58 19.18
CA PRO A 30 -12.43 74.36 19.78
C PRO A 30 -13.41 75.51 19.45
N ALA A 31 -14.67 75.19 19.18
CA ALA A 31 -15.67 76.16 18.70
C ALA A 31 -15.80 77.41 19.58
N TRP A 32 -15.61 77.28 20.89
CA TRP A 32 -15.64 78.42 21.82
C TRP A 32 -14.48 79.41 21.60
N VAL A 33 -13.29 78.94 21.21
CA VAL A 33 -12.13 79.79 20.88
C VAL A 33 -12.44 80.60 19.63
N ILE A 34 -13.07 79.98 18.63
CA ILE A 34 -13.46 80.64 17.39
C ILE A 34 -14.46 81.76 17.67
N VAL A 35 -15.50 81.47 18.45
CA VAL A 35 -16.60 82.40 18.71
C VAL A 35 -16.21 83.52 19.67
N LEU A 36 -15.46 83.23 20.73
CA LEU A 36 -15.16 84.21 21.79
C LEU A 36 -13.84 84.96 21.57
N LEU A 37 -12.88 84.39 20.85
CA LEU A 37 -11.55 84.99 20.67
C LEU A 37 -11.30 85.35 19.20
N VAL A 38 -11.44 84.41 18.27
CA VAL A 38 -11.05 84.63 16.86
C VAL A 38 -11.96 85.64 16.18
N LEU A 39 -13.28 85.41 16.17
CA LEU A 39 -14.24 86.32 15.52
C LEU A 39 -14.18 87.76 16.07
N PRO A 40 -14.20 87.98 17.40
CA PRO A 40 -14.11 89.34 17.96
C PRO A 40 -12.77 90.00 17.65
N THR A 41 -11.67 89.26 17.65
CA THR A 41 -10.34 89.80 17.32
C THR A 41 -10.24 90.21 15.85
N VAL A 42 -10.79 89.41 14.92
CA VAL A 42 -10.83 89.78 13.49
C VAL A 42 -11.66 91.03 13.27
N VAL A 43 -12.84 91.13 13.90
CA VAL A 43 -13.70 92.33 13.81
C VAL A 43 -13.00 93.54 14.41
N LEU A 44 -12.37 93.39 15.58
CA LEU A 44 -11.67 94.46 16.27
C LEU A 44 -10.45 94.97 15.46
N LEU A 45 -9.62 94.06 14.94
CA LEU A 45 -8.45 94.41 14.12
C LEU A 45 -8.87 95.08 12.81
N SER A 46 -9.89 94.57 12.15
CA SER A 46 -10.44 95.20 10.94
C SER A 46 -11.02 96.58 11.22
N TRP A 47 -11.69 96.77 12.37
CA TRP A 47 -12.20 98.09 12.77
C TRP A 47 -11.07 99.06 13.13
N LEU A 48 -10.08 98.62 13.91
CA LEU A 48 -8.90 99.40 14.31
C LEU A 48 -8.12 99.92 13.09
N GLY A 49 -8.02 99.13 12.03
CA GLY A 49 -7.31 99.49 10.80
C GLY A 49 -7.89 100.71 10.06
N TYR A 50 -9.20 100.98 10.21
CA TYR A 50 -9.90 102.05 9.47
C TYR A 50 -10.56 103.11 10.37
N ARG A 51 -10.53 102.96 11.70
CA ARG A 51 -11.18 103.91 12.63
C ARG A 51 -10.64 105.34 12.55
N HIS A 52 -9.35 105.48 12.26
CA HIS A 52 -8.63 106.77 12.26
C HIS A 52 -8.49 107.37 10.86
N GLN A 53 -9.14 106.78 9.85
CA GLN A 53 -9.05 107.26 8.47
C GLN A 53 -10.20 108.22 8.13
N GLY A 54 -9.92 109.32 7.43
CA GLY A 54 -10.85 110.39 7.05
C GLY A 54 -11.93 110.03 6.01
N ILE A 55 -12.39 108.78 5.99
CA ILE A 55 -13.37 108.25 5.04
C ILE A 55 -14.79 108.18 5.61
N SER A 56 -15.79 108.19 4.71
CA SER A 56 -17.21 108.13 5.10
C SER A 56 -17.59 106.79 5.78
N PRO A 57 -18.63 106.77 6.63
CA PRO A 57 -19.01 105.58 7.41
C PRO A 57 -19.31 104.34 6.55
N ARG A 58 -19.86 104.55 5.35
CA ARG A 58 -20.17 103.46 4.40
C ARG A 58 -18.91 102.78 3.88
N TRP A 59 -17.89 103.57 3.51
CA TRP A 59 -16.62 103.02 3.02
C TRP A 59 -15.79 102.37 4.13
N ARG A 60 -15.88 102.86 5.36
CA ARG A 60 -15.29 102.19 6.53
C ARG A 60 -15.89 100.80 6.75
N LEU A 61 -17.20 100.66 6.62
CA LEU A 61 -17.88 99.37 6.75
C LEU A 61 -17.46 98.41 5.63
N VAL A 62 -17.39 98.88 4.38
CA VAL A 62 -17.01 98.07 3.21
C VAL A 62 -15.54 97.62 3.27
N LEU A 63 -14.61 98.53 3.61
CA LEU A 63 -13.20 98.16 3.76
C LEU A 63 -12.98 97.25 4.97
N GLY A 64 -13.68 97.51 6.09
CA GLY A 64 -13.65 96.66 7.27
C GLY A 64 -14.20 95.26 7.00
N SER A 65 -15.27 95.12 6.22
CA SER A 65 -15.85 93.82 5.87
C SER A 65 -14.98 93.04 4.89
N LEU A 66 -14.38 93.71 3.88
CA LEU A 66 -13.41 93.10 2.98
C LEU A 66 -12.18 92.57 3.75
N ARG A 67 -11.67 93.36 4.70
CA ARG A 67 -10.52 92.95 5.51
C ARG A 67 -10.86 91.80 6.47
N ALA A 68 -12.03 91.85 7.11
CA ALA A 68 -12.51 90.74 7.94
C ALA A 68 -12.69 89.46 7.12
N ALA A 69 -13.24 89.56 5.90
CA ALA A 69 -13.40 88.42 4.99
C ALA A 69 -12.04 87.84 4.55
N ALA A 70 -11.05 88.68 4.23
CA ALA A 70 -9.71 88.22 3.86
C ALA A 70 -9.00 87.50 5.03
N VAL A 71 -9.11 88.02 6.25
CA VAL A 71 -8.50 87.40 7.44
C VAL A 71 -9.22 86.09 7.80
N LEU A 72 -10.55 86.05 7.72
CA LEU A 72 -11.31 84.81 7.93
C LEU A 72 -10.94 83.74 6.91
N LEU A 73 -10.79 84.12 5.64
CA LEU A 73 -10.36 83.20 4.60
C LEU A 73 -8.97 82.62 4.89
N LEU A 74 -8.00 83.44 5.30
CA LEU A 74 -6.67 82.98 5.69
C LEU A 74 -6.70 82.03 6.90
N LEU A 75 -7.53 82.33 7.90
CA LEU A 75 -7.71 81.46 9.07
C LEU A 75 -8.36 80.13 8.69
N THR A 76 -9.31 80.11 7.75
CA THR A 76 -9.88 78.85 7.24
C THR A 76 -8.88 78.03 6.45
N VAL A 77 -7.98 78.67 5.69
CA VAL A 77 -6.85 77.99 5.03
C VAL A 77 -5.90 77.38 6.07
N LEU A 78 -5.61 78.12 7.14
CA LEU A 78 -4.75 77.65 8.24
C LEU A 78 -5.33 76.44 8.97
N ALA A 79 -6.67 76.33 9.03
CA ALA A 79 -7.37 75.20 9.65
C ALA A 79 -7.35 73.91 8.81
N ARG A 80 -6.67 73.93 7.65
CA ARG A 80 -6.48 72.78 6.74
C ARG A 80 -7.76 71.99 6.48
N PRO A 81 -8.74 72.55 5.75
CA PRO A 81 -9.87 71.78 5.25
C PRO A 81 -9.36 70.65 4.36
N VAL A 82 -9.64 69.42 4.77
CA VAL A 82 -9.37 68.22 3.98
C VAL A 82 -10.66 67.48 3.69
N LEU A 83 -10.74 66.94 2.48
CA LEU A 83 -11.80 66.03 2.09
C LEU A 83 -11.28 64.60 2.30
N VAL A 84 -11.91 63.87 3.22
CA VAL A 84 -11.57 62.46 3.49
C VAL A 84 -12.52 61.58 2.70
N GLU A 85 -11.96 60.80 1.77
CA GLU A 85 -12.70 59.83 0.97
C GLU A 85 -12.54 58.44 1.59
N HIS A 86 -13.65 57.89 2.11
CA HIS A 86 -13.71 56.52 2.61
C HIS A 86 -14.20 55.59 1.50
N ARG A 87 -13.36 54.64 1.09
CA ARG A 87 -13.73 53.56 0.16
C ARG A 87 -13.87 52.26 0.96
N GLU A 88 -15.10 51.77 1.04
CA GLU A 88 -15.42 50.45 1.58
C GLU A 88 -15.47 49.43 0.43
N GLU A 89 -14.76 48.33 0.57
CA GLU A 89 -14.88 47.17 -0.32
C GLU A 89 -15.60 46.05 0.46
N VAL A 90 -16.68 45.54 -0.12
CA VAL A 90 -17.48 44.45 0.44
C VAL A 90 -16.93 43.16 -0.18
N GLU A 91 -16.23 42.34 0.60
CA GLU A 91 -15.81 41.00 0.18
C GLU A 91 -16.96 40.02 0.46
N ALA A 92 -17.48 39.36 -0.57
CA ALA A 92 -18.48 38.30 -0.39
C ALA A 92 -17.83 37.09 0.31
N PRO A 93 -18.54 36.42 1.24
CA PRO A 93 -18.06 35.20 1.87
C PRO A 93 -17.85 34.09 0.83
N GLN A 94 -16.83 33.27 1.05
CA GLN A 94 -16.46 32.17 0.16
C GLN A 94 -16.54 30.81 0.86
N VAL A 95 -17.19 29.85 0.20
CA VAL A 95 -17.27 28.45 0.63
C VAL A 95 -16.36 27.59 -0.24
N LEU A 96 -15.49 26.78 0.37
CA LEU A 96 -14.64 25.84 -0.37
C LEU A 96 -15.26 24.43 -0.34
N LEU A 97 -15.46 23.84 -1.52
CA LEU A 97 -15.92 22.47 -1.67
C LEU A 97 -14.71 21.56 -1.87
N ALA A 98 -14.53 20.57 -1.00
CA ALA A 98 -13.46 19.58 -1.09
C ALA A 98 -14.07 18.20 -1.42
N LEU A 99 -13.91 17.76 -2.66
CA LEU A 99 -14.43 16.50 -3.16
C LEU A 99 -13.33 15.43 -3.16
N ASP A 100 -13.60 14.32 -2.50
CA ASP A 100 -12.75 13.14 -2.54
C ASP A 100 -12.76 12.54 -3.95
N ASN A 101 -11.58 12.35 -4.54
CA ASN A 101 -11.40 11.70 -5.83
C ASN A 101 -10.56 10.42 -5.72
N SER A 102 -10.53 9.77 -4.57
CA SER A 102 -9.85 8.49 -4.38
C SER A 102 -10.52 7.34 -5.16
N ALA A 103 -9.79 6.23 -5.34
CA ALA A 103 -10.31 5.04 -6.02
C ALA A 103 -11.58 4.47 -5.35
N SER A 104 -11.73 4.64 -4.03
CA SER A 104 -12.96 4.24 -3.31
C SER A 104 -14.20 5.00 -3.79
N MET A 105 -14.04 6.24 -4.26
CA MET A 105 -15.12 7.07 -4.80
C MET A 105 -15.56 6.65 -6.21
N GLY A 106 -14.79 5.79 -6.88
CA GLY A 106 -15.17 5.19 -8.17
C GLY A 106 -16.17 4.04 -8.06
N ARG A 107 -16.55 3.63 -6.84
CA ARG A 107 -17.44 2.48 -6.60
C ARG A 107 -18.91 2.85 -6.76
N ARG A 108 -19.74 1.84 -7.06
CA ARG A 108 -21.20 1.93 -7.12
C ARG A 108 -21.78 1.16 -5.94
N ASP A 109 -22.58 1.84 -5.12
CA ASP A 109 -23.17 1.24 -3.93
C ASP A 109 -24.61 0.77 -4.19
N THR A 110 -25.00 -0.30 -3.50
CA THR A 110 -26.39 -0.80 -3.55
C THR A 110 -27.17 -0.28 -2.34
N TYR A 111 -27.66 0.95 -2.41
CA TYR A 111 -28.43 1.56 -1.31
C TYR A 111 -29.77 0.84 -1.04
N PRO A 112 -30.33 0.93 0.19
CA PRO A 112 -31.71 0.51 0.47
C PRO A 112 -32.72 1.24 -0.42
N ARG A 113 -33.83 0.60 -0.78
CA ARG A 113 -34.87 1.20 -1.65
C ARG A 113 -35.38 2.56 -1.18
N ALA A 114 -35.47 2.79 0.14
CA ALA A 114 -35.87 4.07 0.69
C ALA A 114 -34.84 5.17 0.36
N VAL A 115 -33.56 4.89 0.60
CA VAL A 115 -32.44 5.82 0.31
C VAL A 115 -32.27 6.02 -1.20
N GLN A 116 -32.47 4.97 -2.01
CA GLN A 116 -32.49 5.09 -3.47
C GLN A 116 -33.56 6.07 -3.94
N ALA A 117 -34.79 5.95 -3.43
CA ALA A 117 -35.88 6.87 -3.76
C ALA A 117 -35.57 8.32 -3.34
N ASP A 118 -34.89 8.52 -2.22
CA ASP A 118 -34.49 9.85 -1.74
C ASP A 118 -33.41 10.47 -2.64
N LEU A 119 -32.40 9.68 -3.02
CA LEU A 119 -31.35 10.10 -3.95
C LEU A 119 -31.92 10.35 -5.36
N GLU A 120 -32.82 9.50 -5.84
CA GLU A 120 -33.50 9.69 -7.13
C GLU A 120 -34.32 10.98 -7.17
N ARG A 121 -35.03 11.30 -6.07
CA ARG A 121 -35.74 12.58 -5.95
C ARG A 121 -34.81 13.78 -5.97
N LEU A 122 -33.61 13.64 -5.41
CA LEU A 122 -32.62 14.72 -5.34
C LEU A 122 -31.83 14.91 -6.65
N LEU A 123 -31.58 13.83 -7.39
CA LEU A 123 -30.68 13.80 -8.55
C LEU A 123 -31.40 13.71 -9.90
N GLY A 124 -32.67 13.29 -9.90
CA GLY A 124 -33.45 12.98 -11.10
C GLY A 124 -32.97 11.75 -11.88
N ARG A 125 -32.09 10.93 -11.30
CA ARG A 125 -31.48 9.75 -11.92
C ARG A 125 -31.35 8.58 -10.93
N PRO A 126 -31.39 7.32 -11.42
CA PRO A 126 -31.24 6.14 -10.57
C PRO A 126 -29.84 6.07 -9.95
N ALA A 127 -29.79 5.98 -8.61
CA ALA A 127 -28.55 6.10 -7.84
C ALA A 127 -27.61 4.88 -7.96
N ASP A 128 -28.12 3.72 -8.37
CA ASP A 128 -27.39 2.47 -8.54
C ASP A 128 -26.48 2.44 -9.79
N GLN A 129 -26.72 3.33 -10.75
CA GLN A 129 -25.92 3.44 -11.99
C GLN A 129 -24.74 4.41 -11.85
N LEU A 130 -24.73 5.23 -10.79
CA LEU A 130 -23.75 6.28 -10.57
C LEU A 130 -22.68 5.83 -9.57
N THR A 131 -21.45 6.27 -9.80
CA THR A 131 -20.35 6.10 -8.83
C THR A 131 -20.53 7.06 -7.65
N ARG A 132 -19.90 6.76 -6.50
CA ARG A 132 -19.90 7.66 -5.31
C ARG A 132 -19.44 9.08 -5.67
N ALA A 133 -18.43 9.24 -6.52
CA ALA A 133 -17.94 10.52 -7.00
C ALA A 133 -18.99 11.27 -7.85
N GLU A 134 -19.66 10.56 -8.76
CA GLU A 134 -20.72 11.14 -9.60
C GLU A 134 -21.94 11.53 -8.76
N LEU A 135 -22.33 10.70 -7.77
CA LEU A 135 -23.39 11.00 -6.81
C LEU A 135 -23.07 12.26 -6.01
N ALA A 136 -21.85 12.36 -5.48
CA ALA A 136 -21.37 13.53 -4.74
C ALA A 136 -21.41 14.81 -5.60
N GLN A 137 -20.86 14.75 -6.82
CA GLN A 137 -20.84 15.88 -7.73
C GLN A 137 -22.25 16.32 -8.13
N ALA A 138 -23.12 15.38 -8.47
CA ALA A 138 -24.50 15.66 -8.86
C ALA A 138 -25.30 16.27 -7.70
N ALA A 139 -25.16 15.74 -6.48
CA ALA A 139 -25.85 16.28 -5.31
C ALA A 139 -25.40 17.72 -4.99
N LEU A 140 -24.09 18.00 -5.03
CA LEU A 140 -23.58 19.35 -4.78
C LEU A 140 -24.01 20.35 -5.86
N THR A 141 -23.94 19.95 -7.14
CA THR A 141 -24.29 20.85 -8.26
C THR A 141 -25.78 21.15 -8.34
N GLN A 142 -26.64 20.17 -8.06
CA GLN A 142 -28.10 20.35 -8.18
C GLN A 142 -28.73 20.95 -6.91
N ALA A 143 -28.23 20.63 -5.72
CA ALA A 143 -28.84 21.06 -4.46
C ALA A 143 -28.10 22.22 -3.77
N LEU A 144 -26.76 22.17 -3.69
CA LEU A 144 -26.01 23.13 -2.86
C LEU A 144 -25.64 24.43 -3.61
N LEU A 145 -25.12 24.34 -4.83
CA LEU A 145 -24.66 25.51 -5.58
C LEU A 145 -25.73 26.57 -5.85
N PRO A 146 -26.97 26.22 -6.26
CA PRO A 146 -28.01 27.22 -6.52
C PRO A 146 -28.30 28.06 -5.28
N ILE A 147 -28.30 27.42 -4.10
CA ILE A 147 -28.61 28.05 -2.81
C ILE A 147 -27.46 28.94 -2.34
N LEU A 148 -26.21 28.50 -2.51
CA LEU A 148 -25.05 29.34 -2.21
C LEU A 148 -25.06 30.61 -3.08
N ALA A 149 -25.41 30.48 -4.36
CA ALA A 149 -25.52 31.62 -5.27
C ALA A 149 -26.68 32.56 -4.89
N GLU A 150 -27.86 32.02 -4.54
CA GLU A 150 -29.01 32.80 -4.06
C GLU A 150 -28.70 33.58 -2.78
N ARG A 151 -27.85 33.03 -1.90
CA ARG A 151 -27.47 33.63 -0.61
C ARG A 151 -26.19 34.47 -0.67
N GLY A 152 -25.67 34.79 -1.86
CA GLY A 152 -24.54 35.70 -2.03
C GLY A 152 -23.16 35.11 -1.71
N TYR A 153 -23.03 33.79 -1.56
CA TYR A 153 -21.73 33.14 -1.35
C TYR A 153 -21.02 32.87 -2.69
N SER A 154 -19.72 33.14 -2.73
CA SER A 154 -18.85 32.63 -3.78
C SER A 154 -18.38 31.21 -3.43
N HIS A 155 -18.07 30.37 -4.42
CA HIS A 155 -17.60 29.01 -4.17
C HIS A 155 -16.31 28.68 -4.91
N GLY A 156 -15.46 27.84 -4.30
CA GLY A 156 -14.29 27.27 -4.94
C GLY A 156 -14.29 25.75 -4.76
N ALA A 157 -14.25 24.98 -5.86
CA ALA A 157 -14.25 23.53 -5.81
C ALA A 157 -12.84 22.95 -5.98
N PHE A 158 -12.49 21.96 -5.17
CA PHE A 158 -11.22 21.26 -5.20
C PHE A 158 -11.46 19.75 -5.16
N ALA A 159 -10.69 19.00 -5.94
CA ALA A 159 -10.60 17.56 -5.81
C ALA A 159 -9.39 17.20 -4.95
N PHE A 160 -9.50 16.15 -4.13
CA PHE A 160 -8.39 15.67 -3.32
C PHE A 160 -8.26 14.15 -3.26
N SER A 161 -7.00 13.70 -3.25
CA SER A 161 -6.57 12.31 -3.02
C SER A 161 -5.26 12.32 -2.24
N ASN A 162 -4.10 12.23 -2.90
CA ASN A 162 -2.78 12.49 -2.30
C ASN A 162 -2.33 13.96 -2.43
N GLY A 163 -3.07 14.75 -3.20
CA GLY A 163 -2.87 16.17 -3.44
C GLY A 163 -4.19 16.92 -3.53
N LEU A 164 -4.14 18.24 -3.68
CA LEU A 164 -5.31 19.11 -3.80
C LEU A 164 -5.23 19.83 -5.15
N THR A 165 -6.25 19.68 -6.00
CA THR A 165 -6.31 20.30 -7.33
C THR A 165 -7.60 21.12 -7.48
N PRO A 166 -7.53 22.36 -7.99
CA PRO A 166 -8.73 23.18 -8.22
C PRO A 166 -9.54 22.65 -9.42
N ILE A 167 -10.87 22.73 -9.32
CA ILE A 167 -11.81 22.34 -10.39
C ILE A 167 -12.33 23.63 -11.04
N ALA A 168 -11.87 23.92 -12.27
CA ALA A 168 -12.10 25.20 -12.93
C ALA A 168 -13.55 25.45 -13.40
N ASN A 169 -14.34 24.39 -13.65
CA ASN A 169 -15.73 24.46 -14.14
C ASN A 169 -16.61 23.44 -13.41
N PHE A 170 -17.01 23.70 -12.18
CA PHE A 170 -17.90 22.81 -11.43
C PHE A 170 -19.36 22.98 -11.93
N ALA A 171 -19.69 22.30 -13.03
CA ALA A 171 -20.98 22.38 -13.72
C ALA A 171 -21.80 21.07 -13.59
N PRO A 172 -23.13 21.11 -13.76
CA PRO A 172 -23.96 19.90 -13.74
C PRO A 172 -23.54 18.90 -14.83
N LEU A 173 -23.62 17.60 -14.52
CA LEU A 173 -23.36 16.50 -15.46
C LEU A 173 -24.37 16.54 -16.60
N SER A 174 -24.00 17.17 -17.73
CA SER A 174 -24.81 17.17 -18.95
C SER A 174 -25.10 15.74 -19.42
N ASP A 175 -26.33 15.49 -19.86
CA ASP A 175 -26.73 14.21 -20.45
C ASP A 175 -25.76 13.79 -21.56
N SER A 176 -25.51 12.48 -21.66
CA SER A 176 -24.70 11.89 -22.73
C SER A 176 -25.13 12.38 -24.11
N PRO A 177 -24.21 12.47 -25.09
CA PRO A 177 -24.53 12.98 -26.41
C PRO A 177 -25.57 12.08 -27.08
N SER A 178 -26.75 12.63 -27.35
CA SER A 178 -27.67 12.09 -28.35
C SER A 178 -26.93 12.03 -29.69
N ALA A 179 -26.94 10.86 -30.33
CA ALA A 179 -26.20 10.54 -31.55
C ALA A 179 -26.67 11.26 -32.84
N ASP A 180 -27.35 12.40 -32.74
CA ASP A 180 -28.00 13.08 -33.88
C ASP A 180 -27.49 14.51 -34.10
N SER A 181 -26.17 14.72 -34.08
CA SER A 181 -25.59 15.99 -34.55
C SER A 181 -24.23 15.81 -35.23
N GLU A 182 -24.12 14.86 -36.16
CA GLU A 182 -23.17 14.97 -37.26
C GLU A 182 -23.86 15.57 -38.49
N GLN A 183 -24.05 16.89 -38.49
CA GLN A 183 -24.07 17.70 -39.72
C GLN A 183 -24.10 19.19 -39.40
N GLY A 184 -22.92 19.82 -39.52
CA GLY A 184 -22.80 21.26 -39.72
C GLY A 184 -22.12 22.02 -38.60
N ALA A 185 -20.78 22.03 -38.58
CA ALA A 185 -20.03 23.12 -37.96
C ALA A 185 -18.71 23.36 -38.69
N ALA A 186 -18.68 24.48 -39.42
CA ALA A 186 -17.45 25.10 -39.89
C ALA A 186 -16.66 25.70 -38.72
N ALA A 187 -15.35 25.80 -38.93
CA ALA A 187 -14.30 26.28 -38.03
C ALA A 187 -14.68 27.37 -37.00
N GLY A 188 -14.29 27.12 -35.73
CA GLY A 188 -14.08 28.16 -34.72
C GLY A 188 -14.56 27.78 -33.31
N GLN A 189 -13.62 27.44 -32.44
CA GLN A 189 -13.73 27.12 -31.00
C GLN A 189 -14.29 25.73 -30.62
N PRO A 190 -13.53 24.90 -29.86
CA PRO A 190 -14.10 23.72 -29.23
C PRO A 190 -15.10 24.13 -28.14
N PRO A 191 -16.28 23.47 -28.03
CA PRO A 191 -17.19 23.71 -26.92
C PRO A 191 -16.50 23.37 -25.58
N PRO A 192 -16.82 24.07 -24.49
CA PRO A 192 -16.22 23.78 -23.19
C PRO A 192 -16.63 22.37 -22.76
N ALA A 193 -15.64 21.50 -22.57
CA ALA A 193 -15.85 20.13 -22.11
C ALA A 193 -16.60 20.16 -20.77
N ALA A 194 -17.80 19.54 -20.73
CA ALA A 194 -18.48 19.23 -19.49
C ALA A 194 -17.50 18.53 -18.54
N ALA A 195 -17.49 18.95 -17.27
CA ALA A 195 -16.53 18.49 -16.28
C ALA A 195 -16.67 16.97 -16.05
N ARG A 196 -15.80 16.20 -16.71
CA ARG A 196 -15.53 14.82 -16.30
C ARG A 196 -14.95 14.85 -14.88
N PRO A 197 -15.35 13.92 -13.99
CA PRO A 197 -14.68 13.79 -12.71
C PRO A 197 -13.17 13.59 -12.94
N PRO A 198 -12.31 14.26 -12.15
CA PRO A 198 -10.86 14.11 -12.27
C PRO A 198 -10.46 12.64 -12.07
N ALA A 199 -9.37 12.21 -12.73
CA ALA A 199 -8.87 10.84 -12.63
C ALA A 199 -8.73 10.40 -11.15
N LEU A 200 -9.17 9.18 -10.85
CA LEU A 200 -9.21 8.67 -9.49
C LEU A 200 -7.79 8.49 -8.92
N GLY A 201 -7.54 9.02 -7.73
CA GLY A 201 -6.27 8.91 -7.02
C GLY A 201 -6.18 7.62 -6.19
N ASN A 202 -4.96 7.19 -5.88
CA ASN A 202 -4.67 5.93 -5.19
C ASN A 202 -4.57 6.06 -3.65
N ALA A 203 -4.96 7.21 -3.09
CA ALA A 203 -4.95 7.48 -1.65
C ALA A 203 -5.99 8.55 -1.29
N THR A 204 -6.36 8.61 0.00
CA THR A 204 -7.32 9.55 0.58
C THR A 204 -6.66 10.25 1.77
N HIS A 205 -5.93 11.34 1.50
CA HIS A 205 -5.24 12.14 2.53
C HIS A 205 -6.07 13.36 2.94
N ILE A 206 -7.14 13.12 3.69
CA ILE A 206 -8.08 14.16 4.15
C ILE A 206 -7.34 15.24 4.95
N GLY A 207 -6.46 14.86 5.89
CA GLY A 207 -5.75 15.81 6.74
C GLY A 207 -4.80 16.75 5.98
N ASP A 208 -4.18 16.26 4.90
CA ASP A 208 -3.34 17.09 4.02
C ASP A 208 -4.19 18.06 3.20
N ALA A 209 -5.35 17.60 2.70
CA ALA A 209 -6.29 18.43 1.94
C ALA A 209 -6.83 19.59 2.80
N LEU A 210 -7.31 19.30 4.01
CA LEU A 210 -7.80 20.31 4.96
C LEU A 210 -6.71 21.33 5.33
N THR A 211 -5.48 20.87 5.55
CA THR A 211 -4.34 21.77 5.83
C THR A 211 -4.06 22.70 4.64
N ARG A 212 -4.08 22.18 3.41
CA ARG A 212 -3.84 22.98 2.20
C ARG A 212 -4.96 23.97 1.96
N LEU A 213 -6.23 23.59 2.16
CA LEU A 213 -7.38 24.49 2.06
C LEU A 213 -7.26 25.68 3.03
N ALA A 214 -6.79 25.45 4.25
CA ALA A 214 -6.51 26.52 5.21
C ALA A 214 -5.45 27.53 4.71
N GLN A 215 -4.54 27.11 3.81
CA GLN A 215 -3.50 27.97 3.24
C GLN A 215 -3.96 28.76 2.01
N VAL A 216 -5.06 28.38 1.37
CA VAL A 216 -5.64 29.09 0.21
C VAL A 216 -6.11 30.51 0.58
N ARG A 217 -6.25 30.80 1.89
CA ARG A 217 -6.68 32.08 2.50
C ARG A 217 -5.97 33.36 2.04
N ARG A 218 -4.81 33.32 1.36
CA ARG A 218 -4.08 34.56 0.98
C ARG A 218 -4.86 35.39 -0.05
N GLY A 219 -5.72 36.28 0.45
CA GLY A 219 -6.49 37.25 -0.34
C GLY A 219 -7.99 36.94 -0.50
N GLN A 220 -8.54 35.93 0.19
CA GLN A 220 -9.96 35.53 0.09
C GLN A 220 -10.63 35.41 1.47
N HIS A 221 -11.91 35.79 1.56
CA HIS A 221 -12.74 35.69 2.77
C HIS A 221 -13.44 34.33 2.86
N VAL A 222 -12.66 33.28 3.16
CA VAL A 222 -13.19 31.91 3.33
C VAL A 222 -13.82 31.77 4.71
N THR A 223 -15.12 31.44 4.74
CA THR A 223 -15.90 31.23 5.98
C THR A 223 -16.11 29.74 6.27
N ASP A 224 -16.30 28.93 5.23
CA ASP A 224 -16.73 27.54 5.38
C ASP A 224 -16.02 26.59 4.40
N VAL A 225 -15.85 25.34 4.82
CA VAL A 225 -15.37 24.22 4.01
C VAL A 225 -16.39 23.09 4.06
N VAL A 226 -16.82 22.60 2.90
CA VAL A 226 -17.66 21.40 2.78
C VAL A 226 -16.79 20.26 2.26
N LEU A 227 -16.55 19.25 3.10
CA LEU A 227 -15.78 18.05 2.76
C LEU A 227 -16.73 16.92 2.37
N VAL A 228 -16.57 16.38 1.17
CA VAL A 228 -17.37 15.26 0.67
C VAL A 228 -16.47 14.05 0.44
N SER A 229 -16.67 12.99 1.24
CA SER A 229 -15.81 11.80 1.25
C SER A 229 -16.54 10.59 1.87
N GLY A 230 -16.02 9.39 1.64
CA GLY A 230 -16.36 8.20 2.43
C GLY A 230 -15.83 8.24 3.86
N GLY A 231 -14.97 9.19 4.21
CA GLY A 231 -14.50 9.43 5.58
C GLY A 231 -13.29 8.63 6.01
N ARG A 232 -12.83 7.65 5.23
CA ARG A 232 -11.59 6.92 5.53
C ARG A 232 -10.36 7.71 5.11
N ASN A 233 -9.38 7.79 6.01
CA ASN A 233 -8.09 8.42 5.72
C ASN A 233 -7.00 7.34 5.62
N THR A 234 -6.42 7.16 4.42
CA THR A 234 -5.42 6.10 4.17
C THR A 234 -3.97 6.54 4.38
N GLY A 235 -3.74 7.82 4.65
CA GLY A 235 -2.41 8.36 4.90
C GLY A 235 -2.39 9.88 5.15
N GLY A 236 -1.21 10.48 5.11
CA GLY A 236 -1.04 11.92 5.33
C GLY A 236 -1.16 12.34 6.79
N ARG A 237 -1.45 13.62 7.02
CA ARG A 237 -1.65 14.19 8.37
C ARG A 237 -2.92 13.69 9.04
N ASP A 238 -2.92 13.72 10.37
CA ASP A 238 -4.08 13.43 11.21
C ASP A 238 -5.25 14.39 10.91
N VAL A 239 -6.43 13.82 10.62
CA VAL A 239 -7.63 14.56 10.20
C VAL A 239 -8.14 15.47 11.31
N LEU A 240 -8.21 14.98 12.54
CA LEU A 240 -8.74 15.74 13.68
C LEU A 240 -7.84 16.93 14.02
N ARG A 241 -6.52 16.77 13.92
CA ARG A 241 -5.56 17.88 14.08
C ARG A 241 -5.73 18.93 12.98
N ALA A 242 -5.94 18.52 11.73
CA ALA A 242 -6.19 19.44 10.63
C ALA A 242 -7.52 20.19 10.80
N ALA A 243 -8.59 19.51 11.24
CA ALA A 243 -9.88 20.12 11.55
C ALA A 243 -9.77 21.16 12.68
N ARG A 244 -9.03 20.88 13.77
CA ARG A 244 -8.77 21.89 14.82
C ARG A 244 -8.03 23.11 14.28
N ALA A 245 -7.09 22.91 13.36
CA ALA A 245 -6.37 24.02 12.74
C ALA A 245 -7.30 24.90 11.90
N LEU A 246 -8.24 24.30 11.16
CA LEU A 246 -9.31 25.02 10.45
C LEU A 246 -10.20 25.83 11.40
N GLY A 247 -10.67 25.21 12.49
CA GLY A 247 -11.48 25.89 13.50
C GLY A 247 -10.75 27.06 14.15
N SER A 248 -9.45 26.90 14.47
CA SER A 248 -8.63 28.00 14.99
C SER A 248 -8.42 29.15 14.00
N ALA A 249 -8.60 28.89 12.69
CA ALA A 249 -8.55 29.89 11.65
C ALA A 249 -9.90 30.61 11.43
N GLY A 250 -10.95 30.22 12.15
CA GLY A 250 -12.31 30.75 12.02
C GLY A 250 -13.10 30.16 10.85
N ILE A 251 -12.71 28.98 10.35
CA ILE A 251 -13.37 28.31 9.23
C ILE A 251 -14.18 27.12 9.75
N THR A 252 -15.47 27.08 9.43
CA THR A 252 -16.36 25.97 9.79
C THR A 252 -16.18 24.82 8.80
N LEU A 253 -15.95 23.60 9.29
CA LEU A 253 -15.90 22.39 8.47
C LEU A 253 -17.22 21.62 8.61
N SER A 254 -17.91 21.43 7.49
CA SER A 254 -19.07 20.55 7.39
C SER A 254 -18.77 19.37 6.49
N THR A 255 -19.23 18.18 6.87
CA THR A 255 -18.87 16.93 6.21
C THR A 255 -20.10 16.25 5.62
N VAL A 256 -19.99 15.83 4.35
CA VAL A 256 -20.99 15.04 3.66
C VAL A 256 -20.44 13.65 3.44
N LEU A 257 -21.05 12.67 4.10
CA LEU A 257 -20.66 11.28 3.99
C LEU A 257 -21.28 10.64 2.74
N VAL A 258 -20.43 10.00 1.95
CA VAL A 258 -20.83 9.26 0.75
C VAL A 258 -20.49 7.78 0.89
N GLY A 259 -21.52 6.95 1.00
CA GLY A 259 -21.41 5.50 1.00
C GLY A 259 -22.57 4.80 1.73
N ASP A 260 -22.76 3.50 1.52
CA ASP A 260 -23.72 2.71 2.32
C ASP A 260 -23.18 2.45 3.74
N LEU A 261 -24.01 2.71 4.75
CA LEU A 261 -23.69 2.59 6.18
C LEU A 261 -23.97 1.20 6.76
N ARG A 262 -24.59 0.30 5.99
CA ARG A 262 -24.83 -1.07 6.46
C ARG A 262 -23.51 -1.82 6.59
N ARG A 263 -23.40 -2.69 7.61
CA ARG A 263 -22.29 -3.63 7.74
C ARG A 263 -22.33 -4.55 6.53
N GLU A 264 -21.44 -4.31 5.58
CA GLU A 264 -21.36 -5.08 4.34
C GLU A 264 -21.04 -6.53 4.67
N ARG A 265 -21.76 -7.45 4.02
CA ARG A 265 -21.34 -8.85 3.98
C ARG A 265 -20.18 -8.90 3.02
N ASN A 266 -19.05 -9.38 3.50
CA ASN A 266 -17.86 -9.54 2.67
C ASN A 266 -17.22 -10.88 2.94
N THR A 267 -16.79 -11.55 1.87
CA THR A 267 -15.90 -12.68 1.98
C THR A 267 -14.57 -12.31 1.37
N SER A 268 -13.49 -12.81 1.94
CA SER A 268 -12.17 -12.51 1.43
C SER A 268 -11.28 -13.74 1.46
N ILE A 269 -10.40 -13.82 0.47
CA ILE A 269 -9.41 -14.88 0.35
C ILE A 269 -8.01 -14.29 0.40
N GLU A 270 -7.17 -14.88 1.23
CA GLU A 270 -5.78 -14.49 1.36
C GLU A 270 -4.87 -15.70 1.17
N LEU A 271 -3.77 -15.53 0.44
CA LEU A 271 -2.74 -16.55 0.31
C LEU A 271 -1.88 -16.59 1.57
N ILE A 272 -1.91 -17.72 2.30
CA ILE A 272 -0.99 -17.95 3.42
C ILE A 272 0.35 -18.45 2.90
N GLU A 273 0.32 -19.49 2.08
CA GLU A 273 1.53 -20.17 1.61
C GLU A 273 1.30 -20.85 0.26
N ALA A 274 2.21 -20.61 -0.68
CA ALA A 274 2.36 -21.42 -1.89
C ALA A 274 3.86 -21.64 -2.14
N PRO A 275 4.27 -22.81 -2.65
CA PRO A 275 5.65 -23.05 -3.00
C PRO A 275 6.04 -22.13 -4.16
N PRO A 276 7.14 -21.36 -4.06
CA PRO A 276 7.59 -20.51 -5.17
C PRO A 276 8.10 -21.34 -6.36
N GLN A 277 8.47 -22.60 -6.11
CA GLN A 277 9.01 -23.50 -7.11
C GLN A 277 8.74 -24.97 -6.73
N ILE A 278 8.52 -25.80 -7.75
CA ILE A 278 8.40 -27.25 -7.64
C ILE A 278 9.16 -27.96 -8.76
N LEU A 279 9.44 -29.25 -8.58
CA LEU A 279 9.96 -30.10 -9.65
C LEU A 279 8.83 -30.57 -10.56
N GLU A 280 9.17 -30.85 -11.82
CA GLU A 280 8.19 -31.39 -12.76
C GLU A 280 7.59 -32.71 -12.24
N GLY A 281 6.25 -32.75 -12.28
CA GLY A 281 5.41 -33.83 -11.79
C GLY A 281 5.17 -33.87 -10.28
N ASP A 282 5.51 -32.81 -9.54
CA ASP A 282 5.06 -32.65 -8.16
C ASP A 282 3.69 -31.97 -8.07
N GLU A 283 2.90 -32.38 -7.08
CA GLU A 283 1.67 -31.69 -6.69
C GLU A 283 2.00 -30.32 -6.08
N ILE A 284 1.19 -29.31 -6.38
CA ILE A 284 1.34 -27.97 -5.80
C ILE A 284 0.34 -27.83 -4.65
N ALA A 285 0.84 -27.79 -3.42
CA ALA A 285 0.03 -27.56 -2.22
C ALA A 285 -0.07 -26.06 -1.94
N VAL A 286 -1.29 -25.54 -1.82
CA VAL A 286 -1.58 -24.11 -1.63
C VAL A 286 -2.44 -23.94 -0.39
N THR A 287 -1.94 -23.17 0.57
CA THR A 287 -2.64 -22.87 1.82
C THR A 287 -3.23 -21.47 1.75
N LEU A 288 -4.54 -21.38 1.93
CA LEU A 288 -5.35 -20.16 1.83
C LEU A 288 -6.01 -19.87 3.18
N ARG A 289 -6.25 -18.59 3.49
CA ARG A 289 -7.13 -18.15 4.57
C ARG A 289 -8.40 -17.61 3.95
N VAL A 290 -9.55 -18.12 4.38
CA VAL A 290 -10.85 -17.61 3.94
C VAL A 290 -11.57 -17.01 5.12
N ARG A 291 -12.00 -15.75 4.98
CA ARG A 291 -12.71 -15.00 6.02
C ARG A 291 -14.09 -14.60 5.51
N GLY A 292 -15.07 -14.55 6.40
CA GLY A 292 -16.37 -13.97 6.10
C GLY A 292 -16.79 -13.02 7.21
N THR A 293 -17.03 -11.74 6.88
CA THR A 293 -17.56 -10.72 7.80
C THR A 293 -19.05 -10.52 7.55
N GLY A 294 -19.84 -10.43 8.62
CA GLY A 294 -21.29 -10.26 8.51
C GLY A 294 -22.07 -11.55 8.16
N PHE A 295 -21.43 -12.72 8.25
CA PHE A 295 -22.04 -14.04 8.03
C PHE A 295 -22.34 -14.81 9.34
N ASP A 296 -22.03 -14.21 10.50
CA ASP A 296 -22.27 -14.82 11.80
C ASP A 296 -23.79 -14.91 12.10
N GLY A 297 -24.31 -16.13 12.26
CA GLY A 297 -25.71 -16.41 12.64
C GLY A 297 -26.58 -17.12 11.58
N ALA A 298 -26.08 -17.31 10.35
CA ALA A 298 -26.83 -17.99 9.28
C ALA A 298 -26.70 -19.53 9.31
N ALA A 299 -26.87 -20.15 10.49
CA ALA A 299 -26.82 -21.60 10.68
C ALA A 299 -28.00 -22.38 10.05
N THR A 300 -28.97 -21.71 9.42
CA THR A 300 -30.23 -22.36 9.02
C THR A 300 -30.51 -22.49 7.53
N ASN A 301 -29.76 -21.87 6.60
CA ASN A 301 -30.02 -22.02 5.15
C ASN A 301 -28.76 -21.90 4.26
N GLY A 302 -27.72 -22.71 4.50
CA GLY A 302 -26.59 -22.88 3.56
C GLY A 302 -25.64 -21.68 3.36
N GLY A 303 -25.93 -20.52 3.95
CA GLY A 303 -25.17 -19.27 3.78
C GLY A 303 -23.90 -19.13 4.63
N GLY A 304 -23.47 -20.18 5.34
CA GLY A 304 -22.27 -20.17 6.19
C GLY A 304 -21.03 -20.84 5.57
N ARG A 305 -21.10 -21.31 4.32
CA ARG A 305 -19.97 -21.95 3.64
C ARG A 305 -19.65 -21.26 2.32
N GLY A 306 -18.38 -20.94 2.13
CA GLY A 306 -17.82 -20.44 0.87
C GLY A 306 -17.24 -21.60 0.05
N ARG A 307 -17.33 -21.52 -1.28
CA ARG A 307 -16.69 -22.49 -2.20
C ARG A 307 -15.50 -21.82 -2.86
N VAL A 308 -14.32 -22.39 -2.66
CA VAL A 308 -13.07 -21.93 -3.27
C VAL A 308 -12.70 -22.86 -4.41
N ILE A 309 -12.31 -22.28 -5.54
CA ILE A 309 -11.82 -22.98 -6.74
C ILE A 309 -10.39 -22.53 -6.99
N LEU A 310 -9.47 -23.49 -7.14
CA LEU A 310 -8.12 -23.25 -7.63
C LEU A 310 -8.10 -23.46 -9.14
N GLU A 311 -7.72 -22.43 -9.87
CA GLU A 311 -7.70 -22.39 -11.33
C GLU A 311 -6.26 -22.17 -11.83
N GLU A 312 -5.91 -22.77 -12.97
CA GLU A 312 -4.68 -22.45 -13.72
C GLU A 312 -4.97 -21.43 -14.82
N LEU A 313 -4.14 -20.40 -14.93
CA LEU A 313 -4.24 -19.37 -15.96
C LEU A 313 -3.31 -19.70 -17.13
N SER A 314 -3.83 -19.66 -18.36
CA SER A 314 -3.03 -19.85 -19.58
C SER A 314 -2.00 -18.73 -19.76
N THR A 315 -0.77 -19.08 -20.16
CA THR A 315 0.31 -18.14 -20.48
C THR A 315 0.24 -17.58 -21.90
N THR A 316 -0.62 -18.13 -22.76
CA THR A 316 -0.65 -17.87 -24.20
C THR A 316 -2.09 -17.74 -24.70
N ALA A 317 -2.69 -16.57 -24.53
CA ALA A 317 -3.65 -15.93 -25.44
C ALA A 317 -4.40 -14.79 -24.73
N ALA A 318 -4.88 -13.83 -25.52
CA ALA A 318 -5.68 -12.67 -25.13
C ALA A 318 -7.10 -13.01 -24.61
N GLN A 319 -7.31 -14.23 -24.10
CA GLN A 319 -8.55 -14.67 -23.46
C GLN A 319 -8.16 -15.37 -22.15
N ASP A 320 -8.74 -14.89 -21.06
CA ASP A 320 -8.52 -15.30 -19.67
C ASP A 320 -9.12 -16.71 -19.41
N GLU A 321 -8.66 -17.71 -20.17
CA GLU A 321 -9.15 -19.09 -20.08
C GLU A 321 -8.53 -19.75 -18.84
N ALA A 322 -9.34 -19.88 -17.80
CA ALA A 322 -8.95 -20.44 -16.50
C ALA A 322 -9.42 -21.90 -16.39
N LEU A 323 -8.48 -22.82 -16.18
CA LEU A 323 -8.79 -24.24 -16.01
C LEU A 323 -8.99 -24.58 -14.53
N PRO A 324 -10.18 -24.99 -14.06
CA PRO A 324 -10.38 -25.39 -12.68
C PRO A 324 -9.64 -26.71 -12.38
N LEU A 325 -8.80 -26.70 -11.34
CA LEU A 325 -7.95 -27.83 -10.95
C LEU A 325 -8.48 -28.55 -9.71
N SER A 326 -8.92 -27.79 -8.72
CA SER A 326 -9.35 -28.31 -7.42
C SER A 326 -10.39 -27.37 -6.81
N GLU A 327 -11.27 -27.92 -5.98
CA GLU A 327 -12.26 -27.14 -5.25
C GLU A 327 -12.45 -27.65 -3.83
N ALA A 328 -12.83 -26.76 -2.93
CA ALA A 328 -13.20 -27.12 -1.57
C ALA A 328 -14.21 -26.14 -0.98
N SER A 329 -14.96 -26.60 0.02
CA SER A 329 -15.93 -25.79 0.76
C SER A 329 -15.46 -25.53 2.18
N VAL A 330 -15.41 -24.26 2.58
CA VAL A 330 -14.87 -23.79 3.87
C VAL A 330 -15.94 -23.01 4.64
N ALA A 331 -15.91 -23.00 5.97
CA ALA A 331 -16.83 -22.20 6.75
C ALA A 331 -16.41 -20.73 6.76
N LEU A 332 -17.39 -19.84 6.56
CA LEU A 332 -17.19 -18.40 6.60
C LEU A 332 -17.28 -17.94 8.06
N THR A 333 -16.14 -17.57 8.64
CA THR A 333 -16.06 -17.08 10.03
C THR A 333 -15.28 -15.78 10.09
N GLU A 334 -15.56 -14.94 11.09
CA GLU A 334 -14.80 -13.71 11.30
C GLU A 334 -13.33 -13.94 11.68
N ALA A 335 -12.99 -15.10 12.28
CA ALA A 335 -11.60 -15.44 12.60
C ALA A 335 -10.79 -15.89 11.36
N GLY A 336 -11.48 -16.34 10.32
CA GLY A 336 -10.92 -16.94 9.13
C GLY A 336 -10.52 -18.41 9.33
N GLU A 337 -10.82 -19.26 8.35
CA GLU A 337 -10.47 -20.67 8.35
C GLU A 337 -9.34 -20.95 7.35
N ARG A 338 -8.42 -21.86 7.70
CA ARG A 338 -7.33 -22.27 6.80
C ARG A 338 -7.82 -23.39 5.89
N LEU A 339 -7.55 -23.26 4.60
CA LEU A 339 -7.91 -24.22 3.58
C LEU A 339 -6.67 -24.64 2.79
N LEU A 340 -6.48 -25.96 2.61
CA LEU A 340 -5.43 -26.52 1.76
C LEU A 340 -6.04 -27.00 0.44
N LEU A 341 -5.61 -26.43 -0.68
CA LEU A 341 -5.93 -26.90 -2.04
C LEU A 341 -4.68 -27.51 -2.67
N VAL A 342 -4.87 -28.52 -3.53
CA VAL A 342 -3.76 -29.20 -4.20
C VAL A 342 -3.98 -29.19 -5.70
N ALA A 343 -3.08 -28.57 -6.44
CA ALA A 343 -3.06 -28.68 -7.89
C ALA A 343 -2.42 -30.01 -8.31
N PRO A 344 -2.96 -30.69 -9.34
CA PRO A 344 -2.36 -31.90 -9.87
C PRO A 344 -0.97 -31.61 -10.45
N PRO A 345 -0.11 -32.64 -10.49
CA PRO A 345 1.22 -32.49 -11.06
C PRO A 345 1.17 -32.05 -12.51
N ALA A 346 2.09 -31.17 -12.90
CA ALA A 346 2.19 -30.74 -14.29
C ALA A 346 2.47 -31.96 -15.18
N LEU A 347 1.50 -32.32 -16.04
CA LEU A 347 1.69 -33.28 -17.11
C LEU A 347 2.26 -32.52 -18.30
N SER A 348 3.40 -32.96 -18.82
CA SER A 348 4.06 -32.33 -19.96
C SER A 348 3.13 -32.33 -21.18
N GLY A 349 2.56 -31.18 -21.52
CA GLY A 349 1.93 -30.97 -22.82
C GLY A 349 3.02 -31.01 -23.89
N GLY A 350 2.93 -31.98 -24.81
CA GLY A 350 3.86 -32.16 -25.93
C GLY A 350 3.72 -31.06 -26.99
N GLY A 351 4.13 -29.84 -26.67
CA GLY A 351 4.17 -28.69 -27.58
C GLY A 351 5.56 -28.07 -27.65
N ALA A 352 5.85 -27.38 -28.76
CA ALA A 352 7.15 -26.88 -29.24
C ALA A 352 7.92 -25.87 -28.34
N LEU A 353 7.56 -25.72 -27.06
CA LEU A 353 8.32 -25.00 -26.02
C LEU A 353 9.24 -25.94 -25.20
N ALA A 354 9.59 -27.10 -25.78
CA ALA A 354 10.33 -28.19 -25.14
C ALA A 354 11.78 -27.83 -24.76
N GLU A 355 12.30 -26.67 -25.14
CA GLU A 355 13.71 -26.30 -24.93
C GLU A 355 13.98 -25.53 -23.62
N SER A 356 12.96 -25.06 -22.89
CA SER A 356 13.18 -24.35 -21.62
C SER A 356 13.29 -25.31 -20.44
N LYS A 357 14.43 -25.30 -19.72
CA LYS A 357 14.67 -26.08 -18.49
C LYS A 357 13.70 -25.74 -17.34
N SER A 358 13.03 -24.60 -17.42
CA SER A 358 12.08 -24.11 -16.43
C SER A 358 10.87 -23.47 -17.12
N SER A 359 9.67 -23.69 -16.57
CA SER A 359 8.42 -23.06 -17.02
C SER A 359 7.71 -22.41 -15.83
N LEU A 360 7.08 -21.25 -16.03
CA LEU A 360 6.27 -20.58 -15.00
C LEU A 360 4.80 -20.94 -15.22
N ARG A 361 4.10 -21.40 -14.17
CA ARG A 361 2.63 -21.58 -14.19
C ARG A 361 1.98 -20.57 -13.27
N ARG A 362 0.87 -19.99 -13.73
CA ARG A 362 0.08 -19.01 -12.99
C ARG A 362 -1.20 -19.67 -12.47
N PHE A 363 -1.54 -19.38 -11.24
CA PHE A 363 -2.73 -19.90 -10.58
C PHE A 363 -3.56 -18.75 -10.02
N ARG A 364 -4.88 -18.96 -10.02
CA ARG A 364 -5.85 -18.07 -9.38
C ARG A 364 -6.66 -18.90 -8.40
N ALA A 365 -6.64 -18.55 -7.13
CA ALA A 365 -7.59 -19.09 -6.17
C ALA A 365 -8.77 -18.13 -6.08
N ARG A 366 -9.97 -18.60 -6.40
CA ARG A 366 -11.20 -17.81 -6.50
C ARG A 366 -12.24 -18.32 -5.52
N LEU A 367 -12.73 -17.44 -4.66
CA LEU A 367 -13.90 -17.66 -3.81
C LEU A 367 -15.16 -17.29 -4.59
N LEU A 368 -16.15 -18.17 -4.63
CA LEU A 368 -17.41 -17.86 -5.28
C LEU A 368 -18.20 -16.82 -4.45
N PRO A 369 -18.80 -15.80 -5.11
CA PRO A 369 -19.52 -14.75 -4.40
C PRO A 369 -20.61 -15.28 -3.47
N ALA A 370 -20.64 -14.79 -2.24
CA ALA A 370 -21.63 -15.16 -1.25
C ALA A 370 -22.92 -14.33 -1.41
N PRO A 371 -24.10 -14.85 -1.01
CA PRO A 371 -25.36 -14.10 -1.13
C PRO A 371 -25.37 -12.81 -0.31
N GLY A 372 -25.50 -11.68 -1.02
CA GLY A 372 -25.53 -10.34 -0.42
C GLY A 372 -24.15 -9.70 -0.23
N GLU A 373 -23.11 -10.29 -0.82
CA GLU A 373 -21.78 -9.71 -0.91
C GLU A 373 -21.72 -8.62 -1.98
N SER A 374 -21.16 -7.47 -1.59
CA SER A 374 -20.97 -6.29 -2.45
C SER A 374 -19.55 -6.21 -3.03
N LEU A 375 -18.55 -6.66 -2.26
CA LEU A 375 -17.14 -6.58 -2.62
C LEU A 375 -16.69 -7.91 -3.21
N LEU A 376 -16.27 -7.88 -4.48
CA LEU A 376 -15.85 -9.07 -5.22
C LEU A 376 -14.35 -9.05 -5.58
N ASP A 377 -13.68 -7.93 -5.35
CA ASP A 377 -12.28 -7.72 -5.76
C ASP A 377 -11.31 -8.54 -4.90
N ASP A 378 -11.65 -8.79 -3.64
CA ASP A 378 -10.89 -9.56 -2.65
C ASP A 378 -11.28 -11.05 -2.58
N ASN A 379 -12.12 -11.49 -3.52
CA ASN A 379 -12.51 -12.88 -3.71
C ASN A 379 -11.57 -13.67 -4.62
N SER A 380 -10.43 -13.08 -5.02
CA SER A 380 -9.43 -13.81 -5.78
C SER A 380 -8.02 -13.43 -5.38
N VAL A 381 -7.13 -14.42 -5.41
CA VAL A 381 -5.68 -14.22 -5.25
C VAL A 381 -4.95 -14.96 -6.35
N GLU A 382 -4.06 -14.26 -7.05
CA GLU A 382 -3.17 -14.84 -8.05
C GLU A 382 -1.78 -15.09 -7.50
N PHE A 383 -1.15 -16.18 -7.92
CA PHE A 383 0.24 -16.48 -7.61
C PHE A 383 0.86 -17.32 -8.72
N ALA A 384 2.19 -17.33 -8.78
CA ALA A 384 2.93 -18.08 -9.79
C ALA A 384 3.88 -19.08 -9.13
N VAL A 385 3.99 -20.25 -9.75
CA VAL A 385 4.89 -21.33 -9.30
C VAL A 385 5.81 -21.70 -10.44
N ARG A 386 7.12 -21.69 -10.17
CA ARG A 386 8.14 -22.11 -11.13
C ARG A 386 8.25 -23.63 -11.17
N ILE A 387 8.24 -24.23 -12.35
CA ILE A 387 8.44 -25.67 -12.55
C ILE A 387 9.78 -25.91 -13.22
N THR A 388 10.63 -26.69 -12.56
CA THR A 388 11.96 -27.05 -13.07
C THR A 388 12.01 -28.51 -13.50
N ARG A 389 12.55 -28.74 -14.70
CA ARG A 389 12.68 -30.06 -15.35
C ARG A 389 14.06 -30.69 -15.11
N GLU A 390 14.57 -30.62 -13.88
CA GLU A 390 15.90 -31.16 -13.56
C GLU A 390 15.82 -32.53 -12.87
N GLN A 391 16.74 -33.41 -13.26
CA GLN A 391 16.97 -34.68 -12.59
C GLN A 391 17.69 -34.42 -11.27
N VAL A 392 17.12 -34.89 -10.16
CA VAL A 392 17.75 -34.73 -8.83
C VAL A 392 18.88 -35.74 -8.70
N ARG A 393 20.09 -35.26 -8.42
CA ARG A 393 21.28 -36.11 -8.23
C ARG A 393 21.50 -36.40 -6.75
N VAL A 394 21.56 -37.68 -6.38
CA VAL A 394 21.60 -38.14 -4.98
C VAL A 394 22.88 -38.94 -4.74
N LEU A 395 23.67 -38.52 -3.74
CA LEU A 395 24.73 -39.34 -3.16
C LEU A 395 24.16 -40.07 -1.95
N TYR A 396 24.17 -41.39 -1.95
CA TYR A 396 23.75 -42.18 -0.78
C TYR A 396 24.93 -42.95 -0.22
N VAL A 397 25.38 -42.61 0.98
CA VAL A 397 26.43 -43.34 1.70
C VAL A 397 25.85 -44.01 2.93
N ASP A 398 26.13 -45.30 3.10
CA ASP A 398 25.75 -46.06 4.29
C ASP A 398 26.96 -46.80 4.87
N GLY A 399 26.97 -46.97 6.19
CA GLY A 399 28.07 -47.62 6.91
C GLY A 399 28.19 -49.10 6.58
N TYR A 400 27.06 -49.82 6.57
CA TYR A 400 27.01 -51.28 6.48
C TYR A 400 25.67 -51.78 5.89
N PRO A 401 25.57 -53.04 5.41
CA PRO A 401 24.44 -53.48 4.59
C PRO A 401 23.17 -53.77 5.42
N ARG A 402 22.50 -52.71 5.89
CA ARG A 402 21.22 -52.79 6.61
C ARG A 402 20.03 -52.95 5.67
N TRP A 403 18.89 -53.41 6.20
CA TRP A 403 17.65 -53.52 5.43
C TRP A 403 17.23 -52.19 4.82
N GLU A 404 17.41 -51.10 5.56
CA GLU A 404 17.15 -49.74 5.08
C GLU A 404 17.98 -49.42 3.84
N TYR A 405 19.29 -49.71 3.85
CA TYR A 405 20.17 -49.54 2.70
C TYR A 405 19.69 -50.30 1.49
N ARG A 406 19.36 -51.58 1.65
CA ARG A 406 18.87 -52.41 0.55
C ARG A 406 17.63 -51.80 -0.12
N TYR A 407 16.63 -51.40 0.67
CA TYR A 407 15.35 -50.94 0.12
C TYR A 407 15.41 -49.51 -0.41
N LEU A 408 16.10 -48.60 0.28
CA LEU A 408 16.29 -47.23 -0.17
C LEU A 408 17.15 -47.18 -1.44
N LYS A 409 18.28 -47.90 -1.48
CA LYS A 409 19.11 -48.04 -2.68
C LYS A 409 18.29 -48.58 -3.85
N ASN A 410 17.54 -49.67 -3.65
CA ASN A 410 16.71 -50.23 -4.72
C ASN A 410 15.61 -49.26 -5.19
N LEU A 411 15.09 -48.39 -4.32
CA LEU A 411 14.18 -47.32 -4.71
C LEU A 411 14.90 -46.29 -5.57
N LEU A 412 16.08 -45.81 -5.13
CA LEU A 412 16.88 -44.79 -5.83
C LEU A 412 17.33 -45.25 -7.22
N LEU A 413 17.66 -46.54 -7.36
CA LEU A 413 18.08 -47.14 -8.63
C LEU A 413 16.91 -47.46 -9.55
N ARG A 414 15.74 -47.86 -9.01
CA ARG A 414 14.54 -48.16 -9.80
C ARG A 414 13.68 -46.94 -10.11
N SER A 415 13.83 -45.86 -9.36
CA SER A 415 12.99 -44.68 -9.50
C SER A 415 13.10 -44.05 -10.89
N ASP A 416 11.99 -43.49 -11.37
CA ASP A 416 11.85 -42.68 -12.60
C ASP A 416 13.13 -42.02 -13.10
N ALA A 417 13.21 -41.77 -14.42
CA ALA A 417 14.25 -41.00 -15.12
C ALA A 417 14.57 -39.60 -14.54
N ARG A 418 13.91 -39.19 -13.44
CA ARG A 418 14.03 -37.93 -12.70
C ARG A 418 14.93 -38.01 -11.47
N LEU A 419 15.35 -39.20 -11.02
CA LEU A 419 16.39 -39.35 -9.98
C LEU A 419 17.62 -40.00 -10.59
N ALA A 420 18.80 -39.46 -10.29
CA ALA A 420 20.08 -40.06 -10.62
C ALA A 420 20.82 -40.29 -9.32
N SER A 421 21.24 -41.52 -9.02
CA SER A 421 21.86 -41.84 -7.74
C SER A 421 23.19 -42.55 -7.89
N GLN A 422 24.11 -42.23 -6.99
CA GLN A 422 25.33 -43.02 -6.77
C GLN A 422 25.33 -43.45 -5.31
N CYS A 423 25.42 -44.75 -5.08
CA CYS A 423 25.39 -45.34 -3.75
C CYS A 423 26.80 -45.81 -3.38
N TYR A 424 27.18 -45.64 -2.11
CA TYR A 424 28.46 -46.10 -1.59
C TYR A 424 28.26 -46.80 -0.26
N LEU A 425 28.74 -48.04 -0.16
CA LEU A 425 28.73 -48.81 1.08
C LEU A 425 30.15 -48.86 1.66
N LEU A 426 30.37 -48.27 2.85
CA LEU A 426 31.71 -48.17 3.45
C LEU A 426 32.29 -49.52 3.86
N SER A 427 31.46 -50.42 4.43
CA SER A 427 31.91 -51.75 4.83
C SER A 427 32.17 -52.70 3.65
N ALA A 428 31.98 -52.25 2.41
CA ALA A 428 32.18 -53.09 1.25
C ALA A 428 33.67 -53.39 1.05
N THR A 429 33.95 -54.58 0.49
CA THR A 429 35.32 -54.96 0.10
C THR A 429 35.84 -54.05 -1.01
N VAL A 430 37.17 -53.87 -1.12
CA VAL A 430 37.80 -52.98 -2.11
C VAL A 430 37.39 -53.30 -3.56
N ASP A 431 37.15 -54.59 -3.87
CA ASP A 431 36.74 -55.04 -5.21
C ASP A 431 35.23 -54.98 -5.46
N PHE A 432 34.44 -54.52 -4.47
CA PHE A 432 33.00 -54.39 -4.62
C PHE A 432 32.67 -53.22 -5.54
N ILE A 433 32.05 -53.52 -6.68
CA ILE A 433 31.54 -52.50 -7.60
C ILE A 433 30.32 -51.86 -6.95
N GLN A 434 30.46 -50.58 -6.60
CA GLN A 434 29.39 -49.79 -6.02
C GLN A 434 28.25 -49.60 -7.03
N GLU A 435 27.02 -49.46 -6.53
CA GLU A 435 25.83 -49.37 -7.38
C GLU A 435 25.48 -47.92 -7.72
N SER A 436 25.14 -47.68 -8.98
CA SER A 436 24.74 -46.36 -9.51
C SER A 436 23.59 -46.49 -10.49
N SER A 437 22.85 -45.41 -10.68
CA SER A 437 21.82 -45.31 -11.72
C SER A 437 22.44 -45.37 -13.12
N ASP A 438 21.64 -45.81 -14.09
CA ASP A 438 22.06 -45.91 -15.50
C ASP A 438 22.65 -44.59 -16.03
N GLY A 439 23.79 -44.67 -16.70
CA GLY A 439 24.50 -43.50 -17.26
C GLY A 439 25.46 -42.80 -16.30
N LEU A 440 25.52 -43.20 -15.01
CA LEU A 440 26.52 -42.73 -14.06
C LEU A 440 27.56 -43.81 -13.75
N PRO A 441 28.86 -43.48 -13.72
CA PRO A 441 29.88 -44.44 -13.34
C PRO A 441 29.74 -44.82 -11.85
N PRO A 442 29.98 -46.09 -11.49
CA PRO A 442 30.16 -46.51 -10.10
C PRO A 442 31.22 -45.69 -9.37
N LEU A 443 30.98 -45.38 -8.10
CA LEU A 443 31.95 -44.70 -7.26
C LEU A 443 33.05 -45.67 -6.82
N THR A 444 34.31 -45.24 -6.90
CA THR A 444 35.47 -45.96 -6.35
C THR A 444 35.84 -45.46 -4.95
N ARG A 445 35.56 -44.19 -4.66
CA ARG A 445 35.72 -43.54 -3.37
C ARG A 445 34.52 -42.64 -3.09
N VAL A 446 34.31 -42.29 -1.83
CA VAL A 446 33.36 -41.22 -1.49
C VAL A 446 33.94 -39.88 -1.95
N PRO A 447 33.16 -39.06 -2.69
CA PRO A 447 33.52 -37.68 -3.00
C PRO A 447 33.73 -36.85 -1.73
N THR A 448 34.96 -36.37 -1.50
CA THR A 448 35.29 -35.57 -0.31
C THR A 448 35.54 -34.10 -0.62
N GLU A 449 35.74 -33.75 -1.90
CA GLU A 449 36.11 -32.41 -2.33
C GLU A 449 34.87 -31.53 -2.55
N ARG A 450 34.93 -30.27 -2.11
CA ARG A 450 33.86 -29.26 -2.26
C ARG A 450 33.29 -29.23 -3.69
N ARG A 451 34.17 -29.11 -4.68
CA ARG A 451 33.76 -29.03 -6.10
C ARG A 451 33.03 -30.27 -6.56
N GLU A 452 33.52 -31.46 -6.18
CA GLU A 452 32.90 -32.74 -6.54
C GLU A 452 31.49 -32.86 -5.95
N LEU A 453 31.29 -32.43 -4.70
CA LEU A 453 29.98 -32.41 -4.07
C LEU A 453 29.04 -31.39 -4.72
N LEU A 454 29.52 -30.17 -4.96
CA LEU A 454 28.72 -29.08 -5.52
C LEU A 454 28.40 -29.27 -7.01
N ASP A 455 29.27 -29.88 -7.82
CA ASP A 455 29.03 -30.09 -9.26
C ASP A 455 28.20 -31.35 -9.55
N SER A 456 28.26 -32.35 -8.67
CA SER A 456 27.70 -33.68 -8.97
C SER A 456 26.37 -33.97 -8.28
N TYR A 457 26.08 -33.38 -7.11
CA TYR A 457 24.93 -33.81 -6.28
C TYR A 457 24.02 -32.66 -5.85
N ASP A 458 22.75 -32.97 -5.62
CA ASP A 458 21.75 -32.06 -5.06
C ASP A 458 21.36 -32.46 -3.62
N VAL A 459 21.34 -33.76 -3.36
CA VAL A 459 21.02 -34.34 -2.05
C VAL A 459 22.09 -35.34 -1.65
N ILE A 460 22.50 -35.29 -0.39
CA ILE A 460 23.42 -36.26 0.24
C ILE A 460 22.66 -36.95 1.36
N ILE A 461 22.63 -38.28 1.31
CA ILE A 461 22.01 -39.14 2.32
C ILE A 461 23.13 -39.89 3.05
N LEU A 462 23.17 -39.76 4.37
CA LEU A 462 24.10 -40.46 5.25
C LEU A 462 23.31 -41.40 6.16
N GLY A 463 23.50 -42.71 5.96
CA GLY A 463 22.91 -43.76 6.78
C GLY A 463 23.93 -44.38 7.73
N ASP A 464 23.68 -44.29 9.03
CA ASP A 464 24.52 -44.86 10.10
C ASP A 464 26.04 -44.92 9.82
N VAL A 465 26.63 -43.75 9.55
CA VAL A 465 28.03 -43.59 9.17
C VAL A 465 28.69 -42.50 9.97
N ASN A 466 29.93 -42.70 10.42
CA ASN A 466 30.76 -41.63 10.94
C ASN A 466 31.40 -40.83 9.78
N PRO A 467 31.01 -39.55 9.56
CA PRO A 467 31.50 -38.75 8.44
C PRO A 467 32.99 -38.41 8.56
N TYR A 468 33.54 -38.43 9.76
CA TYR A 468 34.99 -38.26 9.99
C TYR A 468 35.79 -39.52 9.64
N ALA A 469 35.14 -40.68 9.53
CA ALA A 469 35.75 -41.96 9.18
C ALA A 469 35.38 -42.43 7.75
N ILE A 470 34.93 -41.50 6.89
CA ILE A 470 34.53 -41.77 5.50
C ILE A 470 35.69 -42.31 4.62
N SER A 471 36.92 -42.07 5.07
CA SER A 471 38.16 -42.41 4.40
C SER A 471 39.17 -42.90 5.45
N PRO A 472 40.05 -43.86 5.11
CA PRO A 472 41.16 -44.26 5.98
C PRO A 472 42.11 -43.11 6.34
N ASP A 473 42.19 -42.09 5.48
CA ASP A 473 42.91 -40.83 5.73
C ASP A 473 42.03 -39.86 6.54
N PRO A 474 42.40 -39.53 7.80
CA PRO A 474 41.62 -38.64 8.67
C PRO A 474 41.47 -37.22 8.10
N ALA A 475 42.47 -36.72 7.37
CA ALA A 475 42.41 -35.37 6.78
C ALA A 475 41.30 -35.27 5.73
N ARG A 476 41.02 -36.37 5.00
CA ARG A 476 39.90 -36.43 4.05
C ARG A 476 38.55 -36.49 4.75
N GLY A 477 38.47 -37.11 5.93
CA GLY A 477 37.27 -37.07 6.77
C GLY A 477 36.93 -35.67 7.24
N GLU A 478 37.93 -34.93 7.73
CA GLU A 478 37.75 -33.52 8.11
C GLU A 478 37.37 -32.65 6.90
N ALA A 479 38.05 -32.83 5.76
CA ALA A 479 37.76 -32.10 4.53
C ALA A 479 36.34 -32.41 3.99
N PHE A 480 35.87 -33.65 4.13
CA PHE A 480 34.51 -34.03 3.76
C PHE A 480 33.47 -33.31 4.62
N VAL A 481 33.64 -33.28 5.95
CA VAL A 481 32.73 -32.57 6.85
C VAL A 481 32.72 -31.07 6.54
N ALA A 482 33.89 -30.46 6.33
CA ALA A 482 33.96 -29.05 5.93
C ALA A 482 33.21 -28.80 4.60
N SER A 483 33.44 -29.66 3.61
CA SER A 483 32.77 -29.57 2.30
C SER A 483 31.26 -29.81 2.39
N LEU A 484 30.80 -30.66 3.33
CA LEU A 484 29.38 -30.88 3.61
C LEU A 484 28.71 -29.66 4.22
N VAL A 485 29.38 -28.98 5.16
CA VAL A 485 28.86 -27.73 5.73
C VAL A 485 28.63 -26.72 4.62
N GLU A 486 29.64 -26.51 3.78
CA GLU A 486 29.56 -25.60 2.63
C GLU A 486 28.51 -26.04 1.60
N PHE A 487 28.38 -27.34 1.35
CA PHE A 487 27.36 -27.91 0.47
C PHE A 487 25.95 -27.56 0.95
N VAL A 488 25.67 -27.74 2.24
CA VAL A 488 24.38 -27.38 2.83
C VAL A 488 24.18 -25.87 2.84
N GLU A 489 25.19 -25.08 3.21
CA GLU A 489 25.12 -23.61 3.13
C GLU A 489 24.81 -23.10 1.72
N GLY A 490 25.33 -23.78 0.69
CA GLY A 490 25.07 -23.52 -0.73
C GLY A 490 23.70 -23.96 -1.25
N GLY A 491 22.79 -24.41 -0.38
CA GLY A 491 21.45 -24.87 -0.76
C GLY A 491 21.30 -26.39 -0.87
N GLY A 492 22.36 -27.15 -0.61
CA GLY A 492 22.36 -28.61 -0.63
C GLY A 492 21.38 -29.24 0.35
N GLY A 493 20.82 -30.39 -0.03
CA GLY A 493 19.97 -31.20 0.83
C GLY A 493 20.80 -32.23 1.61
N LEU A 494 20.71 -32.25 2.94
CA LEU A 494 21.32 -33.28 3.78
C LEU A 494 20.26 -34.12 4.48
N LEU A 495 20.29 -35.44 4.27
CA LEU A 495 19.48 -36.40 5.02
C LEU A 495 20.40 -37.24 5.90
N THR A 496 20.11 -37.28 7.20
CA THR A 496 20.80 -38.17 8.14
C THR A 496 19.82 -39.18 8.70
N ILE A 497 20.13 -40.46 8.49
CA ILE A 497 19.38 -41.59 9.05
C ILE A 497 20.18 -42.11 10.23
N ALA A 498 19.58 -42.07 11.41
CA ALA A 498 20.15 -42.68 12.59
C ALA A 498 20.31 -44.20 12.41
N GLY A 499 21.23 -44.77 13.17
CA GLY A 499 21.34 -46.22 13.33
C GLY A 499 21.97 -46.58 14.67
N GLU A 500 22.29 -47.86 14.81
CA GLU A 500 22.64 -48.45 16.10
C GLU A 500 24.12 -48.22 16.46
N TYR A 501 24.98 -47.99 15.45
CA TYR A 501 26.43 -48.00 15.62
C TYR A 501 27.06 -46.60 15.67
N ASP A 502 26.89 -45.80 14.62
CA ASP A 502 27.64 -44.55 14.42
C ASP A 502 26.75 -43.30 14.62
N MET A 503 25.71 -43.11 13.83
CA MET A 503 24.86 -41.91 13.87
C MET A 503 23.70 -42.04 14.85
N PRO A 504 23.47 -41.07 15.76
CA PRO A 504 24.11 -39.75 15.85
C PRO A 504 25.29 -39.69 16.86
N ARG A 505 25.66 -40.80 17.51
CA ARG A 505 26.67 -40.83 18.59
C ARG A 505 28.03 -40.28 18.14
N ALA A 506 28.50 -40.69 16.97
CA ALA A 506 29.79 -40.33 16.39
C ALA A 506 29.95 -38.84 16.09
N VAL A 507 28.85 -38.09 15.94
CA VAL A 507 28.89 -36.66 15.61
C VAL A 507 28.50 -35.76 16.77
N THR A 508 28.19 -36.32 17.93
CA THR A 508 27.82 -35.55 19.12
C THR A 508 28.97 -34.63 19.53
N GLY A 509 28.69 -33.32 19.67
CA GLY A 509 29.71 -32.32 20.02
C GLY A 509 30.64 -31.90 18.87
N SER A 510 30.41 -32.39 17.65
CA SER A 510 31.22 -32.05 16.47
C SER A 510 30.63 -30.89 15.65
N ILE A 511 31.40 -30.36 14.68
CA ILE A 511 30.90 -29.36 13.72
C ILE A 511 29.74 -29.96 12.91
N PHE A 512 29.78 -31.24 12.55
CA PHE A 512 28.70 -31.88 11.81
C PHE A 512 27.36 -31.83 12.55
N ALA A 513 27.35 -31.90 13.89
CA ALA A 513 26.11 -31.77 14.67
C ALA A 513 25.43 -30.40 14.50
N SER A 514 26.13 -29.36 14.02
CA SER A 514 25.49 -28.08 13.72
C SER A 514 24.55 -28.14 12.51
N LEU A 515 24.75 -29.11 11.60
CA LEU A 515 23.92 -29.32 10.41
C LEU A 515 22.61 -30.03 10.74
N LEU A 516 22.58 -30.79 11.84
CA LEU A 516 21.39 -31.52 12.24
C LEU A 516 20.31 -30.57 12.77
N PRO A 517 19.02 -30.76 12.41
CA PRO A 517 17.92 -29.94 12.91
C PRO A 517 17.51 -30.28 14.35
N VAL A 518 18.34 -31.05 15.08
CA VAL A 518 18.09 -31.57 16.43
C VAL A 518 19.28 -31.29 17.34
N ASP A 519 19.00 -31.14 18.63
CA ASP A 519 20.02 -31.10 19.66
C ASP A 519 20.29 -32.52 20.17
N LEU A 520 21.53 -32.96 20.00
CA LEU A 520 22.03 -34.22 20.52
C LEU A 520 22.44 -34.06 21.99
N ASP A 521 22.30 -35.11 22.78
CA ASP A 521 22.74 -35.09 24.17
C ASP A 521 24.24 -35.36 24.26
N SER A 522 25.00 -34.33 24.63
CA SER A 522 26.45 -34.41 24.82
C SER A 522 26.88 -35.14 26.10
N SER A 523 25.97 -35.35 27.04
CA SER A 523 26.28 -36.07 28.29
C SER A 523 26.26 -37.59 28.15
N GLY A 524 25.69 -38.11 27.05
CA GLY A 524 25.46 -39.54 26.86
C GLY A 524 24.41 -40.13 27.82
N ALA A 525 23.70 -39.28 28.58
CA ALA A 525 22.65 -39.68 29.51
C ALA A 525 21.40 -40.20 28.78
N LEU A 526 21.16 -39.74 27.55
CA LEU A 526 20.22 -40.34 26.61
C LEU A 526 20.81 -41.62 25.98
N ALA A 527 21.25 -42.56 26.82
CA ALA A 527 21.39 -43.93 26.38
C ALA A 527 19.99 -44.50 26.12
N PHE A 528 19.86 -45.36 25.12
CA PHE A 528 18.59 -46.00 24.81
C PHE A 528 18.17 -46.91 25.99
N GLU A 529 17.17 -46.49 26.76
CA GLU A 529 16.50 -47.27 27.81
C GLU A 529 15.15 -47.86 27.33
N GLY A 530 14.88 -47.83 26.02
CA GLY A 530 13.61 -48.29 25.45
C GLY A 530 13.50 -49.81 25.36
N ASP A 531 12.27 -50.32 25.46
CA ASP A 531 11.97 -51.72 25.14
C ASP A 531 11.96 -51.93 23.61
N THR A 532 12.95 -52.64 23.05
CA THR A 532 13.00 -53.00 21.61
C THR A 532 12.01 -54.11 21.24
N THR A 533 11.24 -54.65 22.18
CA THR A 533 10.24 -55.69 21.90
C THR A 533 8.86 -55.11 21.59
N THR A 534 8.61 -53.85 21.98
CA THR A 534 7.30 -53.20 21.81
C THR A 534 7.27 -52.32 20.55
N GLU A 535 6.30 -52.58 19.65
CA GLU A 535 6.11 -51.78 18.43
C GLU A 535 5.44 -50.44 18.78
N PHE A 536 6.04 -49.32 18.40
CA PHE A 536 5.43 -48.00 18.52
C PHE A 536 5.13 -47.39 17.14
N ARG A 537 4.01 -46.69 17.03
CA ARG A 537 3.62 -45.95 15.82
C ARG A 537 3.83 -44.45 16.05
N PRO A 538 4.55 -43.74 15.16
CA PRO A 538 4.72 -42.30 15.29
C PRO A 538 3.38 -41.56 15.22
N LEU A 539 3.30 -40.44 15.91
CA LEU A 539 2.19 -39.50 15.82
C LEU A 539 2.56 -38.33 14.92
N LEU A 540 1.61 -37.86 14.13
CA LEU A 540 1.78 -36.66 13.31
C LEU A 540 1.74 -35.41 14.20
N GLU A 541 2.66 -34.47 13.99
CA GLU A 541 2.64 -33.21 14.74
C GLU A 541 1.43 -32.34 14.35
N ASN A 542 1.15 -32.26 13.04
CA ASN A 542 0.04 -31.49 12.48
C ASN A 542 -0.80 -32.37 11.55
N PRO A 543 -1.76 -33.16 12.09
CA PRO A 543 -2.55 -34.07 11.27
C PRO A 543 -3.54 -33.36 10.33
N ALA A 544 -3.97 -32.14 10.64
CA ALA A 544 -4.91 -31.37 9.82
C ALA A 544 -4.25 -30.77 8.58
N ALA A 545 -2.98 -30.37 8.68
CA ALA A 545 -2.18 -29.85 7.58
C ALA A 545 -0.78 -30.48 7.61
N PRO A 546 -0.63 -31.77 7.22
CA PRO A 546 0.63 -32.47 7.30
C PRO A 546 1.64 -31.94 6.28
N HIS A 547 2.90 -31.83 6.69
CA HIS A 547 4.01 -31.51 5.80
C HIS A 547 4.09 -32.52 4.63
N SER A 548 4.53 -32.08 3.45
CA SER A 548 4.52 -32.87 2.21
C SER A 548 5.22 -34.23 2.33
N ILE A 549 6.29 -34.31 3.14
CA ILE A 549 7.04 -35.55 3.41
C ILE A 549 6.17 -36.62 4.07
N VAL A 550 5.30 -36.24 5.02
CA VAL A 550 4.44 -37.17 5.78
C VAL A 550 3.01 -37.23 5.23
N ARG A 551 2.72 -36.48 4.16
CA ARG A 551 1.45 -36.53 3.42
C ARG A 551 1.49 -37.69 2.41
N LEU A 552 1.21 -38.89 2.91
CA LEU A 552 1.17 -40.12 2.12
C LEU A 552 -0.18 -40.34 1.44
N HIS A 553 -1.22 -39.62 1.85
CA HIS A 553 -2.55 -39.62 1.25
C HIS A 553 -3.10 -38.19 1.13
N GLN A 554 -3.96 -37.92 0.14
CA GLN A 554 -4.52 -36.58 -0.10
C GLN A 554 -5.52 -36.16 1.00
N ASP A 555 -6.42 -37.08 1.39
CA ASP A 555 -7.29 -36.87 2.55
C ASP A 555 -6.50 -36.95 3.87
N ALA A 556 -6.54 -35.86 4.65
CA ALA A 556 -5.83 -35.70 5.92
C ALA A 556 -6.27 -36.72 6.98
N ALA A 557 -7.58 -37.01 7.07
CA ALA A 557 -8.09 -37.97 8.06
C ALA A 557 -7.63 -39.41 7.74
N THR A 558 -7.62 -39.78 6.46
CA THR A 558 -7.05 -41.06 6.00
C THR A 558 -5.54 -41.09 6.20
N ASN A 559 -4.83 -39.99 5.94
CA ASN A 559 -3.39 -39.89 6.19
C ASN A 559 -3.05 -40.12 7.68
N GLN A 560 -3.80 -39.49 8.59
CA GLN A 560 -3.61 -39.69 10.03
C GLN A 560 -3.83 -41.16 10.44
N ARG A 561 -4.94 -41.77 10.00
CA ARG A 561 -5.18 -43.20 10.26
C ARG A 561 -4.07 -44.09 9.71
N LEU A 562 -3.52 -43.77 8.54
CA LEU A 562 -2.43 -44.53 7.95
C LEU A 562 -1.18 -44.53 8.84
N TRP A 563 -0.86 -43.42 9.51
CA TRP A 563 0.28 -43.33 10.42
C TRP A 563 0.01 -43.92 11.80
N GLU A 564 -1.16 -43.62 12.39
CA GLU A 564 -1.40 -43.82 13.82
C GLU A 564 -2.18 -45.11 14.14
N SER A 565 -2.93 -45.68 13.18
CA SER A 565 -3.77 -46.86 13.43
C SER A 565 -3.03 -48.19 13.29
N GLU A 566 -3.52 -49.23 13.98
CA GLU A 566 -2.98 -50.59 13.88
C GLU A 566 -3.13 -51.22 12.49
N GLY A 567 -4.16 -50.80 11.74
CA GLY A 567 -4.41 -51.23 10.36
C GLY A 567 -3.48 -50.57 9.34
N GLY A 568 -2.84 -49.45 9.71
CA GLY A 568 -1.99 -48.64 8.84
C GLY A 568 -0.56 -49.17 8.71
N LEU A 569 0.39 -48.23 8.65
CA LEU A 569 1.81 -48.52 8.53
C LEU A 569 2.33 -49.29 9.75
N ARG A 570 3.31 -50.16 9.50
CA ARG A 570 4.06 -50.80 10.59
C ARG A 570 4.86 -49.75 11.33
N GLY A 571 4.85 -49.88 12.66
CA GLY A 571 5.62 -49.06 13.56
C GLY A 571 7.08 -49.51 13.62
N PHE A 572 7.79 -48.92 14.57
CA PHE A 572 9.20 -49.13 14.82
C PHE A 572 9.40 -49.80 16.18
N TYR A 573 10.55 -50.45 16.36
CA TYR A 573 10.98 -51.00 17.65
C TYR A 573 12.13 -50.21 18.27
N TRP A 574 12.81 -49.40 17.45
CA TRP A 574 14.01 -48.68 17.84
C TRP A 574 13.95 -47.23 17.34
N TYR A 575 14.55 -46.33 18.10
CA TYR A 575 14.82 -44.95 17.69
C TYR A 575 16.05 -44.40 18.43
N ALA A 576 16.74 -43.43 17.83
CA ALA A 576 17.80 -42.66 18.45
C ALA A 576 17.19 -41.48 19.25
N PRO A 577 17.35 -41.45 20.59
CA PRO A 577 16.81 -40.36 21.39
C PRO A 577 17.58 -39.05 21.15
N VAL A 578 16.84 -37.97 20.90
CA VAL A 578 17.36 -36.60 20.84
C VAL A 578 16.79 -35.76 21.99
N VAL A 579 17.47 -34.67 22.35
CA VAL A 579 17.05 -33.78 23.44
C VAL A 579 15.79 -33.03 23.04
N ARG A 580 15.84 -32.36 21.88
CA ARG A 580 14.77 -31.56 21.30
C ARG A 580 15.09 -31.22 19.84
N ALA A 581 14.09 -30.74 19.10
CA ALA A 581 14.34 -30.05 17.84
C ALA A 581 14.96 -28.67 18.09
N ARG A 582 15.81 -28.21 17.16
CA ARG A 582 16.41 -26.87 17.24
C ARG A 582 15.36 -25.78 17.03
N PRO A 583 15.57 -24.56 17.54
CA PRO A 583 14.71 -23.43 17.22
C PRO A 583 14.67 -23.21 15.69
N GLY A 584 13.47 -23.08 15.12
CA GLY A 584 13.27 -22.95 13.67
C GLY A 584 13.24 -24.26 12.88
N ALA A 585 13.46 -25.41 13.53
CA ALA A 585 13.21 -26.72 12.95
C ALA A 585 11.73 -27.12 13.13
N GLU A 586 11.19 -27.86 12.17
CA GLU A 586 9.83 -28.38 12.19
C GLU A 586 9.86 -29.88 12.52
N VAL A 587 9.08 -30.28 13.53
CA VAL A 587 8.94 -31.70 13.90
C VAL A 587 7.77 -32.27 13.11
N LEU A 588 8.02 -33.32 12.33
CA LEU A 588 6.99 -33.96 11.51
C LEU A 588 6.35 -35.17 12.20
N LEU A 589 7.17 -35.96 12.89
CA LEU A 589 6.75 -37.15 13.61
C LEU A 589 7.28 -37.14 15.04
N ARG A 590 6.43 -37.53 16.00
CA ARG A 590 6.79 -37.69 17.41
C ARG A 590 6.56 -39.10 17.90
N HIS A 591 7.34 -39.49 18.90
CA HIS A 591 7.13 -40.74 19.61
C HIS A 591 5.82 -40.67 20.42
N PRO A 592 4.97 -41.73 20.41
CA PRO A 592 3.67 -41.69 21.08
C PRO A 592 3.77 -41.59 22.61
N ASN A 593 4.68 -42.38 23.20
CA ASN A 593 4.73 -42.57 24.66
C ASN A 593 5.98 -41.96 25.34
N HIS A 594 7.16 -42.01 24.71
CA HIS A 594 8.38 -41.45 25.28
C HIS A 594 8.41 -39.92 25.23
N THR A 595 8.49 -39.32 26.42
CA THR A 595 8.61 -37.88 26.65
C THR A 595 9.96 -37.54 27.28
N GLY A 596 10.41 -36.31 27.07
CA GLY A 596 11.52 -35.69 27.81
C GLY A 596 11.09 -34.32 28.34
N ASN A 597 12.05 -33.51 28.77
CA ASN A 597 11.80 -32.18 29.34
C ASN A 597 11.11 -31.20 28.37
N TYR A 598 11.13 -31.50 27.06
CA TYR A 598 10.56 -30.67 25.98
C TYR A 598 9.33 -31.33 25.32
N GLY A 599 8.67 -32.25 26.02
CA GLY A 599 7.51 -32.98 25.52
C GLY A 599 7.87 -34.30 24.84
N ARG A 600 7.01 -34.79 23.95
CA ARG A 600 7.23 -36.05 23.21
C ARG A 600 8.47 -35.98 22.33
N ARG A 601 9.27 -37.04 22.34
CA ARG A 601 10.55 -37.07 21.62
C ARG A 601 10.33 -36.97 20.10
N PRO A 602 11.10 -36.12 19.39
CA PRO A 602 11.04 -36.04 17.93
C PRO A 602 11.58 -37.33 17.28
N LEU A 603 10.95 -37.78 16.20
CA LEU A 603 11.41 -38.92 15.39
C LEU A 603 11.81 -38.52 13.97
N LEU A 604 11.13 -37.53 13.40
CA LEU A 604 11.45 -36.96 12.09
C LEU A 604 11.41 -35.46 12.21
N VAL A 605 12.54 -34.81 11.93
CA VAL A 605 12.70 -33.37 12.06
C VAL A 605 13.31 -32.81 10.80
N THR A 606 12.69 -31.76 10.26
CA THR A 606 13.20 -30.97 9.15
C THR A 606 13.74 -29.64 9.68
N GLY A 607 14.75 -29.10 9.01
CA GLY A 607 15.28 -27.79 9.32
C GLY A 607 15.97 -27.16 8.14
N TYR A 608 16.42 -25.95 8.38
CA TYR A 608 17.13 -25.12 7.41
C TYR A 608 18.50 -24.76 7.97
N HIS A 609 19.50 -24.76 7.11
CA HIS A 609 20.85 -24.32 7.43
C HIS A 609 21.35 -23.43 6.28
N PRO A 610 21.62 -22.15 6.58
CA PRO A 610 21.23 -20.96 5.81
C PRO A 610 20.25 -21.13 4.62
N ALA A 611 20.70 -21.66 3.48
CA ALA A 611 19.87 -21.86 2.29
C ALA A 611 19.54 -23.34 2.02
N GLY A 612 20.28 -24.27 2.64
CA GLY A 612 20.08 -25.71 2.52
C GLY A 612 19.00 -26.24 3.44
N ARG A 613 18.58 -27.46 3.13
CA ARG A 613 17.54 -28.19 3.84
C ARG A 613 18.15 -29.41 4.49
N THR A 614 17.87 -29.60 5.77
CA THR A 614 18.39 -30.72 6.54
C THR A 614 17.24 -31.53 7.10
N LEU A 615 17.37 -32.86 7.07
CA LEU A 615 16.39 -33.80 7.57
C LEU A 615 17.08 -34.83 8.44
N PHE A 616 16.59 -35.00 9.65
CA PHE A 616 17.05 -36.04 10.57
C PHE A 616 15.93 -37.04 10.81
N LEU A 617 16.20 -38.30 10.47
CA LEU A 617 15.33 -39.44 10.71
C LEU A 617 15.94 -40.26 11.86
N ALA A 618 15.27 -40.25 13.02
CA ALA A 618 15.73 -40.90 14.23
C ALA A 618 15.47 -42.42 14.26
N VAL A 619 15.02 -43.02 13.16
CA VAL A 619 14.67 -44.44 13.04
C VAL A 619 15.36 -45.03 11.81
N ASP A 620 15.52 -46.35 11.79
CA ASP A 620 16.33 -47.05 10.78
C ASP A 620 15.57 -48.17 10.04
N SER A 621 14.26 -48.25 10.23
CA SER A 621 13.45 -49.41 9.81
C SER A 621 12.22 -49.02 8.98
N THR A 622 12.34 -48.02 8.10
CA THR A 622 11.22 -47.53 7.27
C THR A 622 10.80 -48.55 6.22
N TRP A 623 11.70 -49.46 5.84
CA TRP A 623 11.41 -50.59 4.94
C TRP A 623 10.19 -51.44 5.36
N ARG A 624 9.84 -51.43 6.64
CA ARG A 624 8.67 -52.16 7.20
C ARG A 624 7.34 -51.64 6.67
N TRP A 625 7.28 -50.41 6.18
CA TRP A 625 6.08 -49.85 5.54
C TRP A 625 5.68 -50.57 4.25
N ARG A 626 6.57 -51.43 3.73
CA ARG A 626 6.27 -52.32 2.61
C ARG A 626 5.35 -53.47 2.97
N TYR A 627 5.25 -53.79 4.26
CA TYR A 627 4.29 -54.77 4.74
C TYR A 627 2.86 -54.27 4.47
N ARG A 628 2.02 -55.10 3.84
CA ARG A 628 0.66 -54.81 3.32
C ARG A 628 0.56 -53.87 2.11
N PHE A 629 1.47 -52.91 1.97
CA PHE A 629 1.35 -51.86 0.94
C PHE A 629 2.41 -51.91 -0.16
N ASN A 630 3.29 -52.91 -0.12
CA ASN A 630 4.42 -53.06 -1.05
C ASN A 630 5.20 -51.74 -1.17
N ASP A 631 5.64 -51.32 -2.35
CA ASP A 631 6.46 -50.13 -2.48
C ASP A 631 5.66 -48.80 -2.34
N ARG A 632 4.32 -48.81 -2.32
CA ARG A 632 3.46 -47.60 -2.49
C ARG A 632 3.77 -46.44 -1.53
N TYR A 633 3.72 -46.68 -0.22
CA TYR A 633 3.87 -45.61 0.78
C TYR A 633 5.32 -45.37 1.16
N HIS A 634 6.13 -46.42 1.16
CA HIS A 634 7.58 -46.31 1.31
C HIS A 634 8.18 -45.42 0.21
N ASP A 635 7.82 -45.68 -1.05
CA ASP A 635 8.31 -44.89 -2.18
C ASP A 635 7.85 -43.44 -2.11
N ARG A 636 6.57 -43.22 -1.75
CA ARG A 636 6.03 -41.86 -1.63
C ARG A 636 6.76 -41.06 -0.55
N PHE A 637 7.03 -41.64 0.62
CA PHE A 637 7.77 -40.98 1.69
C PHE A 637 9.17 -40.54 1.22
N TRP A 638 9.97 -41.47 0.69
CA TRP A 638 11.34 -41.19 0.28
C TRP A 638 11.41 -40.24 -0.90
N ARG A 639 10.50 -40.35 -1.87
CA ARG A 639 10.41 -39.39 -2.98
C ARG A 639 10.09 -37.99 -2.47
N ASN A 640 9.11 -37.84 -1.58
CA ASN A 640 8.75 -36.54 -1.01
C ASN A 640 9.92 -35.95 -0.20
N ALA A 641 10.64 -36.77 0.58
CA ALA A 641 11.81 -36.35 1.34
C ALA A 641 12.95 -35.86 0.44
N ILE A 642 13.35 -36.65 -0.57
CA ILE A 642 14.44 -36.31 -1.50
C ILE A 642 14.08 -35.06 -2.30
N ARG A 643 12.86 -34.95 -2.81
CA ARG A 643 12.40 -33.78 -3.54
C ARG A 643 12.38 -32.54 -2.67
N TRP A 644 11.86 -32.66 -1.44
CA TRP A 644 11.88 -31.55 -0.49
C TRP A 644 13.31 -31.09 -0.19
N LEU A 645 14.26 -32.00 -0.03
CA LEU A 645 15.68 -31.68 0.19
C LEU A 645 16.33 -31.01 -1.03
N ALA A 646 16.01 -31.46 -2.25
CA ALA A 646 16.59 -30.95 -3.49
C ALA A 646 16.17 -29.51 -3.82
N LEU A 647 15.01 -29.06 -3.34
CA LEU A 647 14.46 -27.73 -3.64
C LEU A 647 15.39 -26.57 -3.27
N GLY A 648 16.33 -26.73 -2.34
CA GLY A 648 17.28 -25.67 -1.99
C GLY A 648 18.21 -25.28 -3.14
N ARG A 649 18.81 -26.27 -3.82
CA ARG A 649 19.76 -26.03 -4.94
C ARG A 649 19.09 -25.67 -6.25
N LEU A 650 17.85 -26.12 -6.46
CA LEU A 650 17.12 -25.91 -7.70
C LEU A 650 16.63 -24.46 -7.90
N ARG A 651 16.78 -23.59 -6.89
CA ARG A 651 16.34 -22.18 -6.90
C ARG A 651 16.96 -21.31 -8.01
N GLY A 652 18.09 -21.70 -8.59
CA GLY A 652 18.89 -20.84 -9.47
C GLY A 652 18.90 -21.16 -10.97
N GLY A 653 18.44 -22.32 -11.41
CA GLY A 653 18.66 -22.79 -12.80
C GLY A 653 20.13 -23.11 -13.12
N ASP A 654 21.06 -22.21 -12.78
CA ASP A 654 22.51 -22.46 -12.77
C ASP A 654 23.01 -22.50 -11.32
N ARG A 655 23.82 -23.50 -10.98
CA ARG A 655 24.34 -23.72 -9.62
C ARG A 655 25.27 -22.61 -9.15
N ARG A 656 25.78 -21.78 -10.06
CA ARG A 656 26.66 -20.63 -9.77
C ARG A 656 25.95 -19.28 -9.85
N TYR A 657 24.78 -19.22 -10.47
CA TYR A 657 24.03 -17.97 -10.67
C TYR A 657 22.62 -18.12 -10.12
N GLN A 658 22.31 -17.41 -9.04
CA GLN A 658 20.95 -17.25 -8.54
C GLN A 658 20.51 -15.82 -8.83
N LEU A 659 19.30 -15.64 -9.36
CA LEU A 659 18.68 -14.34 -9.59
C LEU A 659 17.25 -14.39 -9.07
N GLU A 660 16.95 -13.54 -8.10
CA GLU A 660 15.66 -13.48 -7.42
C GLU A 660 15.14 -12.05 -7.43
N SER A 661 13.81 -11.91 -7.54
CA SER A 661 13.13 -10.67 -7.21
C SER A 661 12.77 -10.72 -5.73
N LEU A 662 13.03 -9.66 -4.97
CA LEU A 662 12.74 -9.64 -3.53
C LEU A 662 11.24 -9.84 -3.22
N ARG A 663 10.37 -9.56 -4.20
CA ARG A 663 8.93 -9.80 -4.14
C ARG A 663 8.48 -10.40 -5.47
N SER A 664 7.52 -11.33 -5.42
CA SER A 664 6.86 -11.88 -6.60
C SER A 664 5.93 -10.85 -7.28
N THR A 665 5.41 -9.91 -6.49
CA THR A 665 4.50 -8.85 -6.93
C THR A 665 4.99 -7.48 -6.45
N TRP A 666 4.99 -6.50 -7.33
CA TRP A 666 5.37 -5.11 -7.06
C TRP A 666 4.22 -4.16 -7.41
N GLU A 667 4.10 -3.05 -6.70
CA GLU A 667 3.13 -2.00 -7.05
C GLU A 667 3.71 -1.06 -8.12
N LEU A 668 2.87 -0.60 -9.05
CA LEU A 668 3.25 0.39 -10.07
C LEU A 668 3.76 1.67 -9.39
N GLY A 669 4.92 2.17 -9.85
CA GLY A 669 5.63 3.29 -9.21
C GLY A 669 6.48 2.90 -8.00
N GLY A 670 6.40 1.64 -7.53
CA GLY A 670 7.30 1.07 -6.55
C GLY A 670 8.70 0.82 -7.12
N ARG A 671 9.71 0.77 -6.24
CA ARG A 671 11.09 0.36 -6.59
C ARG A 671 11.23 -1.14 -6.46
N MET A 672 11.31 -1.81 -7.60
CA MET A 672 11.57 -3.24 -7.72
C MET A 672 13.03 -3.54 -7.41
N THR A 673 13.27 -4.42 -6.46
CA THR A 673 14.63 -4.83 -6.09
C THR A 673 14.88 -6.25 -6.59
N LEU A 674 15.93 -6.39 -7.40
CA LEU A 674 16.44 -7.66 -7.88
C LEU A 674 17.76 -7.97 -7.17
N GLU A 675 17.93 -9.20 -6.72
CA GLU A 675 19.13 -9.67 -6.02
C GLU A 675 19.68 -10.89 -6.76
N ALA A 676 20.99 -10.89 -6.99
CA ALA A 676 21.68 -12.01 -7.59
C ALA A 676 22.81 -12.50 -6.69
N ARG A 677 22.95 -13.81 -6.56
CA ARG A 677 24.12 -14.45 -5.95
C ARG A 677 24.92 -15.11 -7.04
N VAL A 678 26.15 -14.66 -7.19
CA VAL A 678 27.06 -15.16 -8.23
C VAL A 678 28.29 -15.75 -7.58
N LEU A 679 28.59 -16.99 -7.96
CA LEU A 679 29.77 -17.73 -7.55
C LEU A 679 30.75 -17.83 -8.74
N ASP A 680 32.05 -17.92 -8.44
CA ASP A 680 33.09 -18.17 -9.43
C ASP A 680 33.19 -19.66 -9.81
N GLU A 681 34.20 -20.03 -10.59
CA GLU A 681 34.44 -21.42 -11.03
C GLU A 681 34.74 -22.39 -9.87
N ASP A 682 35.20 -21.87 -8.73
CA ASP A 682 35.48 -22.65 -7.51
C ASP A 682 34.32 -22.60 -6.50
N TYR A 683 33.15 -22.10 -6.92
CA TYR A 683 31.98 -21.87 -6.06
C TYR A 683 32.23 -20.91 -4.89
N ARG A 684 33.24 -20.03 -5.00
CA ARG A 684 33.45 -18.94 -4.04
C ARG A 684 32.64 -17.71 -4.45
N PRO A 685 32.24 -16.87 -3.49
CA PRO A 685 31.51 -15.64 -3.81
C PRO A 685 32.29 -14.77 -4.79
N SER A 686 31.65 -14.40 -5.91
CA SER A 686 32.31 -13.61 -6.95
C SER A 686 32.74 -12.23 -6.44
N THR A 687 33.89 -11.76 -6.93
CA THR A 687 34.48 -10.45 -6.61
C THR A 687 34.32 -9.43 -7.73
N ARG A 688 33.60 -9.77 -8.82
CA ARG A 688 33.30 -8.84 -9.91
C ARG A 688 32.51 -7.64 -9.34
N GLN A 689 32.79 -6.42 -9.80
CA GLN A 689 32.10 -5.21 -9.30
C GLN A 689 30.65 -5.11 -9.79
N ALA A 690 30.39 -5.63 -10.99
CA ALA A 690 29.11 -5.54 -11.66
C ALA A 690 28.83 -6.78 -12.53
N ILE A 691 27.56 -7.14 -12.66
CA ILE A 691 27.07 -8.23 -13.52
C ILE A 691 26.01 -7.66 -14.46
N GLY A 692 26.09 -7.98 -15.76
CA GLY A 692 25.08 -7.56 -16.74
C GLY A 692 23.74 -8.26 -16.52
N LEU A 693 22.65 -7.51 -16.55
CA LEU A 693 21.29 -7.98 -16.39
C LEU A 693 20.44 -7.49 -17.57
N ARG A 694 19.68 -8.38 -18.19
CA ARG A 694 18.66 -8.03 -19.19
C ARG A 694 17.30 -8.05 -18.53
N VAL A 695 16.56 -6.95 -18.56
CA VAL A 695 15.20 -6.82 -18.02
C VAL A 695 14.22 -6.58 -19.17
N SER A 696 13.22 -7.43 -19.33
CA SER A 696 12.17 -7.31 -20.35
C SER A 696 10.83 -6.97 -19.71
N ALA A 697 10.19 -5.92 -20.23
CA ALA A 697 8.87 -5.45 -19.82
C ALA A 697 7.74 -6.22 -20.55
N PRO A 698 6.47 -6.07 -20.10
CA PRO A 698 5.34 -6.86 -20.62
C PRO A 698 5.03 -6.65 -22.10
N ASP A 699 5.41 -5.51 -22.68
CA ASP A 699 5.23 -5.16 -24.09
C ASP A 699 6.35 -5.70 -25.00
N GLY A 700 7.32 -6.41 -24.43
CA GLY A 700 8.49 -6.95 -25.12
C GLY A 700 9.67 -5.98 -25.20
N THR A 701 9.55 -4.75 -24.69
CA THR A 701 10.71 -3.85 -24.58
C THR A 701 11.74 -4.41 -23.61
N THR A 702 13.02 -4.25 -23.92
CA THR A 702 14.12 -4.87 -23.16
C THR A 702 15.18 -3.84 -22.83
N HIS A 703 15.56 -3.77 -21.56
CA HIS A 703 16.57 -2.90 -20.98
C HIS A 703 17.79 -3.72 -20.58
N GLN A 704 18.99 -3.20 -20.82
CA GLN A 704 20.21 -3.73 -20.19
C GLN A 704 20.55 -2.88 -18.98
N GLU A 705 20.60 -3.54 -17.83
CA GLU A 705 20.90 -2.97 -16.53
C GLU A 705 22.13 -3.65 -15.93
N SER A 706 22.66 -3.08 -14.87
CA SER A 706 23.81 -3.65 -14.16
C SER A 706 23.49 -3.92 -12.70
N LEU A 707 23.71 -5.15 -12.27
CA LEU A 707 23.64 -5.55 -10.87
C LEU A 707 24.96 -5.20 -10.19
N GLU A 708 24.91 -4.39 -9.13
CA GLU A 708 26.08 -3.91 -8.41
C GLU A 708 26.38 -4.76 -7.17
N LEU A 709 27.66 -5.03 -6.92
CA LEU A 709 28.09 -5.78 -5.73
C LEU A 709 27.74 -5.03 -4.44
N GLN A 710 27.13 -5.73 -3.48
CA GLN A 710 26.75 -5.16 -2.19
C GLN A 710 27.97 -5.01 -1.27
N ALA A 711 28.12 -3.82 -0.67
CA ALA A 711 29.15 -3.56 0.32
C ALA A 711 29.02 -4.56 1.49
N ASN A 712 30.15 -5.18 1.88
CA ASN A 712 30.26 -6.19 2.95
C ASN A 712 29.55 -7.54 2.70
N ARG A 713 29.10 -7.84 1.48
CA ARG A 713 28.55 -9.16 1.12
C ARG A 713 29.13 -9.64 -0.21
N ALA A 714 30.23 -10.39 -0.14
CA ALA A 714 30.87 -10.97 -1.32
C ALA A 714 29.89 -11.86 -2.11
N GLY A 715 29.97 -11.82 -3.44
CA GLY A 715 29.10 -12.57 -4.35
C GLY A 715 27.63 -12.15 -4.37
N LEU A 716 27.20 -11.15 -3.58
CA LEU A 716 25.84 -10.65 -3.57
C LEU A 716 25.71 -9.36 -4.38
N TYR A 717 24.84 -9.36 -5.38
CA TYR A 717 24.60 -8.23 -6.25
C TYR A 717 23.16 -7.77 -6.14
N ARG A 718 22.92 -6.46 -6.27
CA ARG A 718 21.57 -5.89 -6.18
C ARG A 718 21.37 -4.77 -7.20
N LEU A 719 20.15 -4.69 -7.70
CA LEU A 719 19.66 -3.59 -8.54
C LEU A 719 18.31 -3.14 -7.99
N SER A 720 18.05 -1.83 -8.02
CA SER A 720 16.73 -1.27 -7.74
C SER A 720 16.28 -0.43 -8.92
N LEU A 721 15.19 -0.84 -9.58
CA LEU A 721 14.60 -0.14 -10.73
C LEU A 721 13.14 0.21 -10.46
N ALA A 722 12.62 1.28 -11.07
CA ALA A 722 11.21 1.65 -10.96
C ALA A 722 10.39 0.92 -12.03
N ALA A 723 9.20 0.44 -11.67
CA ALA A 723 8.25 -0.09 -12.63
C ALA A 723 7.46 1.06 -13.28
N ASP A 724 7.47 1.14 -14.60
CA ASP A 724 6.72 2.15 -15.36
C ASP A 724 5.38 1.62 -15.90
N ARG A 725 5.18 0.30 -15.91
CA ARG A 725 3.99 -0.37 -16.45
C ARG A 725 3.56 -1.61 -15.65
N PRO A 726 2.25 -1.85 -15.50
CA PRO A 726 1.73 -3.09 -14.91
C PRO A 726 1.87 -4.27 -15.90
N GLY A 727 1.99 -5.49 -15.37
CA GLY A 727 2.09 -6.73 -16.14
C GLY A 727 3.25 -7.63 -15.74
N LEU A 728 3.53 -8.67 -16.54
CA LEU A 728 4.61 -9.63 -16.30
C LEU A 728 5.96 -9.09 -16.80
N TRP A 729 6.90 -8.92 -15.87
CA TRP A 729 8.28 -8.55 -16.16
C TRP A 729 9.19 -9.77 -16.05
N SER A 730 10.27 -9.79 -16.81
CA SER A 730 11.30 -10.83 -16.70
C SER A 730 12.70 -10.23 -16.65
N ALA A 731 13.61 -10.86 -15.91
CA ALA A 731 15.00 -10.46 -15.80
C ALA A 731 15.92 -11.67 -15.98
N SER A 732 17.02 -11.53 -16.72
CA SER A 732 17.95 -12.63 -17.00
C SER A 732 19.41 -12.18 -16.98
N ILE A 733 20.27 -13.01 -16.42
CA ILE A 733 21.74 -12.85 -16.49
C ILE A 733 22.24 -13.67 -17.68
N GLU A 734 23.05 -13.05 -18.54
CA GLU A 734 23.66 -13.71 -19.70
C GLU A 734 25.18 -13.72 -19.59
N GLU A 735 25.81 -14.85 -19.95
CA GLU A 735 27.25 -14.97 -20.05
C GLU A 735 27.61 -15.76 -21.32
N GLY A 736 28.46 -15.20 -22.17
CA GLY A 736 28.84 -15.83 -23.44
C GLY A 736 27.72 -15.94 -24.49
N GLY A 737 26.70 -15.08 -24.42
CA GLY A 737 25.55 -15.09 -25.34
C GLY A 737 24.48 -16.13 -25.01
N GLN A 738 24.59 -16.82 -23.87
CA GLN A 738 23.56 -17.73 -23.35
C GLN A 738 23.00 -17.21 -22.03
N SER A 739 21.68 -17.33 -21.85
CA SER A 739 21.00 -17.05 -20.58
C SER A 739 21.40 -18.11 -19.54
N ARG A 740 22.00 -17.67 -18.43
CA ARG A 740 22.40 -18.54 -17.32
C ARG A 740 21.26 -18.73 -16.33
N VAL A 741 20.61 -17.64 -15.98
CA VAL A 741 19.46 -17.62 -15.07
C VAL A 741 18.45 -16.59 -15.54
N ARG A 742 17.16 -16.90 -15.38
CA ARG A 742 16.03 -16.01 -15.65
C ARG A 742 15.07 -16.02 -14.47
N THR A 743 14.50 -14.87 -14.15
CA THR A 743 13.41 -14.73 -13.18
C THR A 743 12.29 -13.88 -13.75
N GLU A 744 11.07 -14.08 -13.26
CA GLU A 744 9.87 -13.37 -13.70
C GLU A 744 9.10 -12.89 -12.47
N PHE A 745 8.45 -11.73 -12.56
CA PHE A 745 7.68 -11.10 -11.48
C PHE A 745 6.59 -10.20 -12.06
N THR A 746 5.51 -9.97 -11.31
CA THR A 746 4.36 -9.19 -11.78
C THR A 746 4.34 -7.80 -11.15
N VAL A 747 3.95 -6.79 -11.92
CA VAL A 747 3.67 -5.43 -11.43
C VAL A 747 2.16 -5.18 -11.50
N GLU A 748 1.57 -4.80 -10.38
CA GLU A 748 0.13 -4.55 -10.22
C GLU A 748 -0.14 -3.09 -9.84
N LEU A 749 -1.38 -2.64 -10.02
CA LEU A 749 -1.80 -1.31 -9.57
C LEU A 749 -1.94 -1.29 -8.04
N PRO A 750 -1.50 -0.23 -7.34
CA PRO A 750 -1.58 -0.16 -5.88
C PRO A 750 -3.04 -0.24 -5.36
N SER A 751 -3.30 -1.12 -4.38
CA SER A 751 -4.64 -1.55 -3.96
C SER A 751 -5.11 -1.07 -2.57
N ARG A 752 -4.38 -0.17 -1.91
CA ARG A 752 -4.68 0.24 -0.51
C ARG A 752 -6.05 0.88 -0.30
N GLU A 753 -6.58 1.58 -1.31
CA GLU A 753 -7.95 2.14 -1.31
C GLU A 753 -9.04 1.08 -1.57
N THR A 754 -8.67 -0.03 -2.24
CA THR A 754 -9.58 -1.11 -2.64
C THR A 754 -9.83 -2.11 -1.49
N ALA A 755 -8.87 -2.20 -0.56
CA ALA A 755 -8.81 -3.21 0.49
C ALA A 755 -9.91 -3.10 1.58
N ASP A 756 -10.40 -1.89 1.86
CA ASP A 756 -11.53 -1.67 2.79
C ASP A 756 -12.23 -0.34 2.44
N PRO A 757 -13.33 -0.37 1.69
CA PRO A 757 -14.09 0.82 1.26
C PRO A 757 -15.12 1.32 2.27
N THR A 758 -15.19 0.71 3.45
CA THR A 758 -16.28 0.93 4.38
C THR A 758 -16.29 2.39 4.84
N PRO A 759 -17.39 3.14 4.69
CA PRO A 759 -17.42 4.53 5.13
C PRO A 759 -17.15 4.67 6.64
N ASP A 760 -16.47 5.75 7.04
CA ASP A 760 -16.17 6.08 8.44
C ASP A 760 -16.99 7.30 8.90
N PRO A 761 -18.24 7.09 9.37
CA PRO A 761 -19.10 8.17 9.84
C PRO A 761 -18.58 8.83 11.12
N GLU A 762 -17.85 8.08 11.97
CA GLU A 762 -17.36 8.57 13.25
C GLU A 762 -16.26 9.61 13.07
N LEU A 763 -15.31 9.37 12.15
CA LEU A 763 -14.24 10.33 11.85
C LEU A 763 -14.80 11.62 11.25
N MET A 764 -15.76 11.51 10.33
CA MET A 764 -16.40 12.67 9.69
C MET A 764 -17.18 13.52 10.71
N ALA A 765 -17.98 12.87 11.57
CA ALA A 765 -18.70 13.56 12.64
C ALA A 765 -17.77 14.23 13.65
N ALA A 766 -16.69 13.54 14.05
CA ALA A 766 -15.70 14.10 14.97
C ALA A 766 -14.95 15.30 14.36
N ALA A 767 -14.64 15.27 13.06
CA ALA A 767 -13.99 16.39 12.37
C ALA A 767 -14.90 17.63 12.29
N ALA A 768 -16.17 17.47 11.93
CA ALA A 768 -17.13 18.57 11.83
C ALA A 768 -17.46 19.20 13.21
N ALA A 769 -17.60 18.37 14.24
CA ALA A 769 -17.91 18.83 15.60
C ALA A 769 -16.81 19.73 16.18
N LEU A 770 -15.55 19.52 15.81
CA LEU A 770 -14.42 20.33 16.28
C LEU A 770 -14.46 21.79 15.79
N THR A 771 -15.15 22.06 14.69
CA THR A 771 -15.29 23.39 14.09
C THR A 771 -16.68 24.00 14.29
N GLY A 772 -17.61 23.28 14.93
CA GLY A 772 -19.01 23.70 15.06
C GLY A 772 -19.88 23.46 13.82
N GLY A 773 -19.40 22.67 12.85
CA GLY A 773 -20.15 22.30 11.65
C GLY A 773 -21.02 21.06 11.84
N VAL A 774 -21.66 20.60 10.78
CA VAL A 774 -22.52 19.38 10.79
C VAL A 774 -21.92 18.27 9.93
N SER A 775 -22.19 17.03 10.33
CA SER A 775 -21.93 15.84 9.52
C SER A 775 -23.24 15.23 9.09
N LEU A 776 -23.46 15.12 7.78
CA LEU A 776 -24.71 14.65 7.17
C LEU A 776 -24.41 13.54 6.16
N ALA A 777 -25.35 12.61 5.99
CA ALA A 777 -25.32 11.69 4.87
C ALA A 777 -25.79 12.39 3.59
N LEU A 778 -25.36 11.89 2.43
CA LEU A 778 -25.73 12.48 1.13
C LEU A 778 -27.25 12.71 0.91
N PRO A 779 -28.17 11.81 1.33
CA PRO A 779 -29.62 12.05 1.19
C PRO A 779 -30.14 13.22 2.03
N ASP A 780 -29.48 13.52 3.14
CA ASP A 780 -29.87 14.55 4.11
C ASP A 780 -29.22 15.91 3.82
N LEU A 781 -28.70 16.12 2.61
CA LEU A 781 -27.98 17.34 2.20
C LEU A 781 -28.81 18.62 2.42
N ALA A 782 -30.13 18.51 2.43
CA ALA A 782 -31.05 19.58 2.79
C ALA A 782 -30.75 20.22 4.17
N GLY A 783 -30.27 19.43 5.14
CA GLY A 783 -29.89 19.94 6.46
C GLY A 783 -28.68 20.89 6.43
N LEU A 784 -27.81 20.76 5.42
CA LEU A 784 -26.63 21.62 5.26
C LEU A 784 -27.02 23.07 4.92
N MET A 785 -28.19 23.25 4.30
CA MET A 785 -28.70 24.57 3.88
C MET A 785 -28.95 25.52 5.06
N ALA A 786 -29.21 24.99 6.26
CA ALA A 786 -29.44 25.81 7.46
C ALA A 786 -28.17 26.50 7.98
N GLN A 787 -26.99 26.08 7.53
CA GLN A 787 -25.71 26.61 8.02
C GLN A 787 -25.20 27.86 7.30
N PHE A 788 -25.80 28.23 6.18
CA PHE A 788 -25.37 29.37 5.37
C PHE A 788 -26.39 30.51 5.39
N PRO A 789 -26.58 31.26 6.50
CA PRO A 789 -27.68 32.22 6.65
C PRO A 789 -27.64 33.40 5.67
N GLY A 790 -26.50 33.71 5.04
CA GLY A 790 -26.37 34.76 4.01
C GLY A 790 -25.97 36.15 4.52
N ASP A 791 -25.92 36.37 5.84
CA ASP A 791 -25.71 37.70 6.45
C ASP A 791 -24.23 38.03 6.76
N GLU A 792 -23.26 37.21 6.31
CA GLU A 792 -21.84 37.34 6.68
C GLU A 792 -21.00 38.19 5.70
N GLU A 793 -21.40 39.44 5.46
CA GLU A 793 -20.58 40.39 4.69
C GLU A 793 -19.47 41.01 5.56
N LEU A 794 -18.20 40.81 5.19
CA LEU A 794 -17.08 41.44 5.88
C LEU A 794 -16.68 42.76 5.21
N ARG A 795 -16.93 43.89 5.88
CA ARG A 795 -16.58 45.24 5.39
C ARG A 795 -15.22 45.67 5.92
N LYS A 796 -14.21 45.80 5.05
CA LYS A 796 -12.86 46.29 5.43
C LYS A 796 -12.64 47.73 4.93
N PRO A 797 -12.25 48.68 5.81
CA PRO A 797 -11.84 50.01 5.37
C PRO A 797 -10.39 49.94 4.83
N ILE A 798 -10.20 50.16 3.52
CA ILE A 798 -8.89 49.90 2.88
C ILE A 798 -7.93 51.09 2.90
N SER A 799 -8.38 52.34 2.91
CA SER A 799 -7.50 53.51 3.15
C SER A 799 -8.28 54.82 3.07
N SER A 800 -7.87 55.81 3.85
CA SER A 800 -8.32 57.20 3.69
C SER A 800 -7.41 57.93 2.71
N ARG A 801 -7.92 58.32 1.54
CA ARG A 801 -7.23 59.30 0.69
C ARG A 801 -7.63 60.69 1.18
N VAL A 802 -6.65 61.48 1.59
CA VAL A 802 -6.83 62.85 2.07
C VAL A 802 -6.57 63.80 0.89
N HIS A 803 -7.59 64.54 0.47
CA HIS A 803 -7.41 65.61 -0.52
C HIS A 803 -7.37 66.96 0.19
N ASP A 804 -6.23 67.65 0.11
CA ASP A 804 -6.07 69.01 0.63
C ASP A 804 -6.92 69.99 -0.18
N ALA A 805 -7.94 70.59 0.45
CA ALA A 805 -8.77 71.61 -0.21
C ALA A 805 -8.16 73.02 -0.12
N TRP A 806 -7.21 73.22 0.81
CA TRP A 806 -6.51 74.48 1.02
C TRP A 806 -5.42 74.74 -0.03
N ASP A 807 -4.76 73.70 -0.54
CA ASP A 807 -3.70 73.77 -1.55
C ASP A 807 -4.26 73.71 -2.98
N ARG A 808 -5.14 74.66 -3.32
CA ARG A 808 -5.69 74.81 -4.68
C ARG A 808 -5.41 76.20 -5.20
N TRP A 809 -5.10 76.31 -6.50
CA TRP A 809 -4.89 77.60 -7.14
C TRP A 809 -6.10 78.56 -7.00
N ALA A 810 -7.32 78.01 -6.89
CA ALA A 810 -8.54 78.79 -6.71
C ALA A 810 -8.64 79.47 -5.33
N THR A 811 -8.19 78.84 -4.24
CA THR A 811 -8.20 79.45 -2.89
C THR A 811 -7.18 80.58 -2.81
N LEU A 812 -6.00 80.39 -3.41
CA LEU A 812 -4.98 81.43 -3.55
C LEU A 812 -5.51 82.62 -4.37
N LEU A 813 -6.14 82.35 -5.52
CA LEU A 813 -6.69 83.40 -6.39
C LEU A 813 -7.79 84.19 -5.68
N LEU A 814 -8.66 83.54 -4.90
CA LEU A 814 -9.68 84.22 -4.10
C LEU A 814 -9.06 85.15 -3.04
N CYS A 815 -8.00 84.70 -2.34
CA CYS A 815 -7.27 85.53 -1.38
C CYS A 815 -6.68 86.77 -2.06
N ILE A 816 -6.04 86.59 -3.21
CA ILE A 816 -5.43 87.69 -4.00
C ILE A 816 -6.51 88.67 -4.46
N VAL A 817 -7.65 88.20 -4.97
CA VAL A 817 -8.74 89.07 -5.44
C VAL A 817 -9.33 89.89 -4.29
N LEU A 818 -9.55 89.31 -3.12
CA LEU A 818 -10.07 90.05 -1.96
C LEU A 818 -9.10 91.13 -1.47
N LEU A 819 -7.81 90.81 -1.37
CA LEU A 819 -6.77 91.77 -0.97
C LEU A 819 -6.56 92.86 -2.05
N ALA A 820 -6.61 92.49 -3.33
CA ALA A 820 -6.52 93.42 -4.44
C ALA A 820 -7.73 94.36 -4.49
N ALA A 821 -8.94 93.85 -4.27
CA ALA A 821 -10.15 94.66 -4.20
C ALA A 821 -10.10 95.66 -3.03
N GLU A 822 -9.62 95.22 -1.85
CA GLU A 822 -9.37 96.11 -0.71
C GLU A 822 -8.35 97.20 -1.08
N TRP A 823 -7.22 96.83 -1.70
CA TRP A 823 -6.17 97.77 -2.08
C TRP A 823 -6.62 98.79 -3.14
N ILE A 824 -7.30 98.34 -4.20
CA ILE A 824 -7.85 99.21 -5.24
C ILE A 824 -8.81 100.23 -4.63
N LEU A 825 -9.65 99.77 -3.71
CA LEU A 825 -10.63 100.64 -3.05
C LEU A 825 -9.96 101.63 -2.10
N ARG A 826 -8.90 101.23 -1.37
CA ARG A 826 -8.07 102.15 -0.57
C ARG A 826 -7.38 103.20 -1.42
N LYS A 827 -6.83 102.81 -2.59
CA LYS A 827 -6.17 103.74 -3.52
C LYS A 827 -7.15 104.75 -4.11
N ARG A 828 -8.37 104.33 -4.46
CA ARG A 828 -9.43 105.24 -4.93
C ARG A 828 -9.93 106.22 -3.86
N LEU A 829 -9.74 105.90 -2.59
CA LEU A 829 -10.13 106.73 -1.46
C LEU A 829 -8.95 107.53 -0.88
N GLU A 830 -7.80 107.56 -1.58
CA GLU A 830 -6.57 108.30 -1.21
C GLU A 830 -5.98 107.90 0.16
N LEU A 831 -6.15 106.62 0.54
CA LEU A 831 -5.67 106.07 1.82
C LEU A 831 -4.28 105.42 1.74
N VAL A 832 -3.67 105.41 0.55
CA VAL A 832 -2.36 104.81 0.22
C VAL A 832 -1.62 105.71 -0.76
#